data_AF-A0A7M7NDD2-F1
#
_entry.id   AF-A0A7M7NDD2-F1
#
_cell.length_a   1.000
_cell.length_b   1.000
_cell.length_c   1.000
_cell.angle_alpha   90.00
_cell.angle_beta   90.00
_cell.angle_gamma   90.00
#
_symmetry.space_group_name_H-M   'P 1'
#
loop_
_entity.id
_entity.type
_entity.pdbx_description
1 polymer ?
#
loop_
_entity_poly.entity_id
_entity_poly.type
_entity_poly.pdbx_seq_one_letter_code
_entity_poly.pdbx_strand_id
1 'polypeptide(L)'
;MLVELLASADDLHITVEDRSILVQVMREVSGILFSQLAVASHSIEKHRREAVLTSLGIRPRQIPGLLPQIPVASPHLCGDSFTTLLQAEIDGEKQARDLSVAFRDVQKPVPSSRPRRKSSKSSGSSRKNVGQSKGRPQDWYPVEEEYQDRGRPSSRDSSYRDSSFRGASSRGSTSREKGAIEEVDDHPCLCLSPVFVIPKRSGSLRMILNMKRINLHLGKVHFRMDHLATILPSLNPADVAVSLDLRDAYFHIPIHPLSRDLLGFAFLGKFYRYRVLPFGLRPAPRIFTRVVASVMAFLRRRGLRLFAYLDDWLLVANSEALLLDHVQILISTTQDLGFLINLEKSEFVPTRTPSYLGAQLDIRHQLACPSFHRVETIVRTARSLRCARRVKAERWLQWLGYLSSLVDVLPDCRLLMRPFQFFLLEFYQPGVSSLLTWIPLSSRIKGLLGPWLRRSFLLQGKRFRVPLPSVTVTTDASLLGWGGHCQGSMISGDWSHLDFLPHFNVLELMGVFAPLRHFRARLVGRSVLILTDNVSVMAYINRQGGTHSVALNELASQLWAWCKGARVFPIASHIPGEENIIADFLSRGKCLPSEWTLSPTVFRQLVRVFGVLDIDLFATLLNHRGDSVVVAMSSGSGVATSVRYSTPAAGYPPSDRLAVIGERARSSGFSERAAQFLVQSRRESTRTVYNSRLDAFHTWCEEVGVAPREASLPSIADFLISLFDKGRALSMIRGYRSAIAAVHSGFADGTSVSSAPQLAALLKSFSLKRPFFRPLTPALSLPKVLEALARPPFEPLCSATLLHTTIKTVFLMAIASGQRRSSLHALSVAPGHIRWEGRGVRLIPKASFIAKNQSDTSGSVEVVLHPLSDLSSVSGDKLWCPVRALKWYLHKTKPFSKLDQLFLVSREPHSAASRDTISRWLVLAIKAAGPEALTPGRTPRAHDTRSVSTSWALFNGVSVRDICKAAFWKSPSSFTAFYLKDVPAGERAFAVASLKAASSSISH
;
A
#
# COMPACT_ATOMS: atom_id res chain seq x y z
N MET A 1 -33.31 -13.19 -33.32
CA MET A 1 -33.20 -13.43 -31.87
C MET A 1 -33.48 -12.17 -31.05
N LEU A 2 -32.52 -11.28 -30.75
CA LEU A 2 -32.78 -10.19 -29.78
C LEU A 2 -33.91 -9.21 -30.16
N VAL A 3 -34.15 -8.99 -31.45
CA VAL A 3 -35.31 -8.21 -31.94
C VAL A 3 -36.63 -9.00 -31.80
N GLU A 4 -36.62 -10.30 -32.04
CA GLU A 4 -37.78 -11.19 -31.82
C GLU A 4 -38.10 -11.34 -30.32
N LEU A 5 -37.09 -11.29 -29.46
CA LEU A 5 -37.20 -11.36 -28.00
C LEU A 5 -37.76 -10.05 -27.39
N LEU A 6 -37.64 -8.93 -28.11
CA LEU A 6 -38.35 -7.69 -27.80
C LEU A 6 -39.78 -7.70 -28.36
N ALA A 7 -40.00 -8.30 -29.54
CA ALA A 7 -41.33 -8.44 -30.13
C ALA A 7 -42.25 -9.42 -29.35
N SER A 8 -41.68 -10.34 -28.57
CA SER A 8 -42.38 -11.27 -27.67
C SER A 8 -42.36 -10.84 -26.20
N ALA A 9 -41.86 -9.63 -25.88
CA ALA A 9 -41.73 -9.17 -24.50
C ALA A 9 -43.07 -8.85 -23.80
N ASP A 10 -44.14 -8.60 -24.56
CA ASP A 10 -45.49 -8.41 -24.01
C ASP A 10 -46.14 -9.76 -23.60
N ASP A 11 -45.84 -10.86 -24.32
CA ASP A 11 -46.27 -12.22 -23.96
C ASP A 11 -45.53 -12.80 -22.74
N LEU A 12 -44.38 -12.21 -22.38
CA LEU A 12 -43.46 -12.70 -21.33
C LEU A 12 -43.59 -11.95 -19.98
N HIS A 13 -44.57 -11.06 -19.83
CA HIS A 13 -44.80 -10.24 -18.63
C HIS A 13 -43.52 -9.54 -18.09
N ILE A 14 -42.67 -9.04 -18.99
CA ILE A 14 -41.40 -8.39 -18.63
C ILE A 14 -41.67 -6.97 -18.11
N THR A 15 -41.10 -6.62 -16.94
CA THR A 15 -41.32 -5.30 -16.33
C THR A 15 -40.69 -4.17 -17.16
N VAL A 16 -41.19 -2.94 -16.98
CA VAL A 16 -40.67 -1.74 -17.66
C VAL A 16 -39.19 -1.50 -17.31
N GLU A 17 -38.77 -1.81 -16.08
CA GLU A 17 -37.37 -1.71 -15.65
C GLU A 17 -36.48 -2.76 -16.33
N ASP A 18 -36.96 -4.00 -16.49
CA ASP A 18 -36.23 -5.06 -17.20
C ASP A 18 -36.12 -4.78 -18.71
N ARG A 19 -37.13 -4.17 -19.35
CA ARG A 19 -37.04 -3.63 -20.72
C ARG A 19 -35.91 -2.59 -20.84
N SER A 20 -35.77 -1.69 -19.86
CA SER A 20 -34.70 -0.68 -19.83
C SER A 20 -33.30 -1.32 -19.80
N ILE A 21 -33.13 -2.38 -19.00
CA ILE A 21 -31.86 -3.10 -18.87
C ILE A 21 -31.52 -3.86 -20.16
N LEU A 22 -32.50 -4.50 -20.82
CA LEU A 22 -32.33 -5.14 -22.13
C LEU A 22 -31.84 -4.14 -23.18
N VAL A 23 -32.45 -2.95 -23.26
CA VAL A 23 -32.04 -1.87 -24.17
C VAL A 23 -30.63 -1.36 -23.85
N GLN A 24 -30.25 -1.26 -22.58
CA GLN A 24 -28.91 -0.84 -22.19
C GLN A 24 -27.83 -1.89 -22.54
N VAL A 25 -28.13 -3.18 -22.34
CA VAL A 25 -27.28 -4.29 -22.81
C VAL A 25 -27.12 -4.26 -24.33
N MET A 26 -28.19 -3.97 -25.09
CA MET A 26 -28.11 -3.82 -26.55
C MET A 26 -27.22 -2.65 -26.97
N ARG A 27 -27.30 -1.48 -26.31
CA ARG A 27 -26.41 -0.33 -26.57
C ARG A 27 -24.94 -0.70 -26.36
N GLU A 28 -24.61 -1.37 -25.25
CA GLU A 28 -23.22 -1.80 -24.99
C GLU A 28 -22.71 -2.86 -25.98
N VAL A 29 -23.52 -3.88 -26.29
CA VAL A 29 -23.12 -4.96 -27.22
C VAL A 29 -22.94 -4.40 -28.63
N SER A 30 -23.85 -3.53 -29.09
CA SER A 30 -23.76 -2.89 -30.41
C SER A 30 -22.54 -1.96 -30.51
N GLY A 31 -22.29 -1.10 -29.51
CA GLY A 31 -21.11 -0.24 -29.47
C GLY A 31 -19.79 -1.02 -29.50
N ILE A 32 -19.73 -2.17 -28.82
CA ILE A 32 -18.55 -3.04 -28.88
C ILE A 32 -18.40 -3.68 -30.27
N LEU A 33 -19.48 -4.19 -30.89
CA LEU A 33 -19.41 -4.72 -32.26
C LEU A 33 -18.94 -3.67 -33.27
N PHE A 34 -19.53 -2.46 -33.23
CA PHE A 34 -19.13 -1.35 -34.10
C PHE A 34 -17.66 -0.97 -33.92
N SER A 35 -17.18 -0.85 -32.66
CA SER A 35 -15.78 -0.51 -32.39
C SER A 35 -14.79 -1.57 -32.91
N GLN A 36 -15.13 -2.86 -32.87
CA GLN A 36 -14.25 -3.92 -33.36
C GLN A 36 -14.33 -4.09 -34.89
N LEU A 37 -15.50 -3.87 -35.49
CA LEU A 37 -15.67 -3.87 -36.96
C LEU A 37 -14.98 -2.65 -37.61
N ALA A 38 -15.03 -1.48 -36.99
CA ALA A 38 -14.37 -0.27 -37.49
C ALA A 38 -12.84 -0.45 -37.59
N VAL A 39 -12.21 -1.05 -36.57
CA VAL A 39 -10.76 -1.34 -36.58
C VAL A 39 -10.38 -2.35 -37.66
N ALA A 40 -11.21 -3.39 -37.88
CA ALA A 40 -11.00 -4.35 -38.96
C ALA A 40 -11.14 -3.70 -40.35
N SER A 41 -12.20 -2.91 -40.56
CA SER A 41 -12.47 -2.22 -41.83
C SER A 41 -11.35 -1.23 -42.21
N HIS A 42 -10.83 -0.47 -41.24
CA HIS A 42 -9.73 0.47 -41.49
C HIS A 42 -8.41 -0.23 -41.87
N SER A 43 -8.15 -1.42 -41.32
CA SER A 43 -6.97 -2.23 -41.69
C SER A 43 -7.11 -2.84 -43.09
N ILE A 44 -8.32 -3.26 -43.48
CA ILE A 44 -8.60 -3.82 -44.81
C ILE A 44 -8.52 -2.73 -45.88
N GLU A 45 -9.09 -1.55 -45.63
CA GLU A 45 -9.05 -0.41 -46.56
C GLU A 45 -7.62 0.11 -46.76
N LYS A 46 -6.79 0.12 -45.69
CA LYS A 46 -5.36 0.42 -45.80
C LYS A 46 -4.63 -0.57 -46.70
N HIS A 47 -4.81 -1.88 -46.50
CA HIS A 47 -4.19 -2.88 -47.36
C HIS A 47 -4.71 -2.88 -48.79
N ARG A 48 -5.99 -2.56 -49.04
CA ARG A 48 -6.50 -2.34 -50.40
C ARG A 48 -5.80 -1.17 -51.09
N ARG A 49 -5.62 -0.04 -50.40
CA ARG A 49 -4.92 1.12 -50.96
C ARG A 49 -3.43 0.85 -51.19
N GLU A 50 -2.76 0.17 -50.26
CA GLU A 50 -1.37 -0.25 -50.43
C GLU A 50 -1.22 -1.25 -51.60
N ALA A 51 -2.14 -2.20 -51.77
CA ALA A 51 -2.14 -3.13 -52.90
C ALA A 51 -2.39 -2.44 -54.25
N VAL A 52 -3.34 -1.50 -54.32
CA VAL A 52 -3.63 -0.73 -55.55
C VAL A 52 -2.43 0.15 -55.93
N LEU A 53 -1.84 0.88 -54.98
CA LEU A 53 -0.63 1.69 -55.23
C LEU A 53 0.55 0.82 -55.69
N THR A 54 0.69 -0.39 -55.13
CA THR A 54 1.73 -1.35 -55.55
C THR A 54 1.47 -1.88 -56.97
N SER A 55 0.22 -2.18 -57.34
CA SER A 55 -0.14 -2.59 -58.71
C SER A 55 0.03 -1.49 -59.76
N LEU A 56 0.03 -0.22 -59.34
CA LEU A 56 0.30 0.95 -60.17
C LEU A 56 1.79 1.35 -60.20
N GLY A 57 2.68 0.53 -59.60
CA GLY A 57 4.13 0.75 -59.62
C GLY A 57 4.65 1.86 -58.68
N ILE A 58 3.78 2.44 -57.85
CA ILE A 58 4.13 3.58 -56.99
C ILE A 58 4.72 3.06 -55.68
N ARG A 59 6.05 3.18 -55.51
CA ARG A 59 6.72 2.77 -54.26
C ARG A 59 6.38 3.75 -53.11
N PRO A 60 5.89 3.27 -51.96
CA PRO A 60 5.47 4.13 -50.84
C PRO A 60 6.65 4.66 -50.00
N ARG A 61 7.53 5.46 -50.62
CA ARG A 61 8.59 6.24 -49.94
C ARG A 61 8.84 7.65 -50.52
N GLN A 62 7.98 8.14 -51.43
CA GLN A 62 8.17 9.45 -52.11
C GLN A 62 6.95 10.38 -52.06
N ILE A 63 6.23 10.44 -50.93
CA ILE A 63 5.29 11.55 -50.64
C ILE A 63 5.39 11.97 -49.17
N PRO A 64 6.11 13.06 -48.83
CA PRO A 64 6.11 13.62 -47.49
C PRO A 64 5.07 14.74 -47.35
N GLY A 65 4.13 14.56 -46.42
CA GLY A 65 3.31 15.65 -45.87
C GLY A 65 1.97 15.94 -46.55
N LEU A 66 0.92 15.20 -46.18
CA LEU A 66 -0.48 15.68 -46.13
C LEU A 66 -1.37 14.69 -45.37
N LEU A 67 -1.45 14.86 -44.04
CA LEU A 67 -2.49 14.32 -43.18
C LEU A 67 -2.93 15.47 -42.26
N PRO A 68 -4.12 16.08 -42.46
CA PRO A 68 -4.60 17.15 -41.60
C PRO A 68 -5.00 16.60 -40.23
N GLN A 69 -4.65 17.34 -39.19
CA GLN A 69 -5.07 17.06 -37.81
C GLN A 69 -6.52 17.53 -37.61
N ILE A 70 -7.34 16.74 -36.92
CA ILE A 70 -8.56 17.21 -36.24
C ILE A 70 -8.55 16.62 -34.81
N PRO A 71 -8.94 17.36 -33.76
CA PRO A 71 -8.60 17.01 -32.38
C PRO A 71 -9.50 15.94 -31.77
N VAL A 72 -8.95 15.19 -30.81
CA VAL A 72 -9.72 14.36 -29.88
C VAL A 72 -10.21 15.24 -28.72
N ALA A 73 -11.53 15.29 -28.51
CA ALA A 73 -12.15 15.87 -27.32
C ALA A 73 -12.98 14.80 -26.59
N SER A 74 -12.90 14.80 -25.26
CA SER A 74 -13.44 13.78 -24.37
C SER A 74 -14.94 13.99 -24.05
N PRO A 75 -15.65 12.95 -23.54
CA PRO A 75 -17.11 12.95 -23.49
C PRO A 75 -17.67 13.57 -22.21
N HIS A 76 -18.80 14.28 -22.29
CA HIS A 76 -19.88 14.36 -21.30
C HIS A 76 -21.00 15.29 -21.81
N LEU A 77 -22.23 14.76 -22.01
CA LEU A 77 -23.55 15.34 -21.71
C LEU A 77 -24.67 14.48 -22.34
N CYS A 78 -25.90 14.60 -21.83
CA CYS A 78 -27.02 13.68 -22.06
C CYS A 78 -28.35 14.47 -22.10
N GLY A 79 -29.32 14.00 -22.91
CA GLY A 79 -30.64 14.62 -23.09
C GLY A 79 -30.62 15.89 -23.98
N ASP A 80 -31.64 16.22 -24.79
CA ASP A 80 -32.93 15.55 -25.05
C ASP A 80 -33.47 15.91 -26.46
N SER A 81 -34.56 15.23 -26.85
CA SER A 81 -35.48 15.58 -27.96
C SER A 81 -34.97 15.43 -29.41
N PHE A 82 -35.19 14.24 -29.99
CA PHE A 82 -35.08 13.97 -31.44
C PHE A 82 -36.44 13.56 -32.06
N THR A 83 -37.56 13.86 -31.38
CA THR A 83 -38.92 13.47 -31.79
C THR A 83 -39.69 14.55 -32.55
N THR A 84 -39.09 15.73 -32.77
CA THR A 84 -39.79 16.91 -33.34
C THR A 84 -39.35 17.31 -34.76
N LEU A 85 -38.33 16.65 -35.33
CA LEU A 85 -37.75 17.04 -36.63
C LEU A 85 -38.12 16.11 -37.80
N LEU A 86 -38.99 15.12 -37.58
CA LEU A 86 -39.49 14.23 -38.65
C LEU A 86 -40.90 14.62 -39.17
N GLN A 87 -41.46 15.75 -38.73
CA GLN A 87 -42.85 16.14 -39.00
C GLN A 87 -42.99 17.50 -39.72
N ALA A 88 -41.89 18.08 -40.19
CA ALA A 88 -41.86 19.35 -40.93
C ALA A 88 -41.35 19.19 -42.39
N GLU A 89 -41.29 17.96 -42.89
CA GLU A 89 -40.87 17.61 -44.26
C GLU A 89 -42.05 17.14 -45.13
N ILE A 90 -43.28 17.45 -44.69
CA ILE A 90 -44.52 17.29 -45.44
C ILE A 90 -45.33 18.59 -45.23
N ASP A 91 -45.82 19.16 -46.33
CA ASP A 91 -46.66 20.36 -46.47
C ASP A 91 -46.02 21.74 -46.18
N GLY A 92 -45.96 22.60 -47.21
CA GLY A 92 -45.38 23.95 -47.09
C GLY A 92 -44.88 24.55 -48.40
N GLU A 93 -45.74 24.50 -49.42
CA GLU A 93 -45.56 25.04 -50.76
C GLU A 93 -44.98 26.46 -50.90
N LYS A 94 -44.41 26.71 -52.09
CA LYS A 94 -44.54 27.94 -52.89
C LYS A 94 -45.01 29.23 -52.15
N GLN A 95 -44.04 30.04 -51.77
CA GLN A 95 -44.07 31.47 -52.11
C GLN A 95 -42.61 31.88 -52.35
N ALA A 96 -42.26 32.15 -53.62
CA ALA A 96 -42.31 33.50 -54.18
C ALA A 96 -41.32 34.40 -53.41
N ARG A 97 -40.14 34.62 -53.99
CA ARG A 97 -39.85 35.72 -54.93
C ARG A 97 -39.93 37.08 -54.23
N ASP A 98 -39.01 37.94 -54.63
CA ASP A 98 -39.00 39.37 -54.32
C ASP A 98 -38.81 39.68 -52.82
N LEU A 99 -37.57 39.96 -52.44
CA LEU A 99 -37.14 41.37 -52.46
C LEU A 99 -35.62 41.47 -52.59
N SER A 100 -35.20 42.48 -53.32
CA SER A 100 -33.86 42.66 -53.86
C SER A 100 -33.16 43.89 -53.23
N VAL A 101 -31.92 44.14 -53.67
CA VAL A 101 -31.20 45.42 -53.52
C VAL A 101 -30.70 45.81 -52.12
N ALA A 102 -29.38 45.64 -51.92
CA ALA A 102 -28.44 46.76 -51.78
C ALA A 102 -27.02 46.20 -52.00
N PHE A 103 -26.31 46.53 -53.08
CA PHE A 103 -25.42 47.69 -53.18
C PHE A 103 -24.48 47.84 -51.96
N ARG A 104 -23.17 48.03 -52.08
CA ARG A 104 -22.16 47.99 -53.15
C ARG A 104 -20.87 48.55 -52.49
N ASP A 105 -19.75 48.45 -53.18
CA ASP A 105 -18.62 49.39 -53.09
C ASP A 105 -17.77 49.46 -51.80
N VAL A 106 -16.47 49.88 -51.83
CA VAL A 106 -15.35 49.58 -52.76
C VAL A 106 -14.06 50.18 -52.15
N GLN A 107 -12.88 49.66 -52.53
CA GLN A 107 -11.56 50.34 -52.73
C GLN A 107 -10.29 49.56 -52.26
N LYS A 108 -9.37 49.39 -53.22
CA LYS A 108 -7.90 49.13 -53.13
C LYS A 108 -7.18 50.48 -53.43
N PRO A 109 -5.83 50.72 -53.37
CA PRO A 109 -4.63 49.98 -53.91
C PRO A 109 -3.41 49.87 -52.93
N VAL A 110 -2.29 49.12 -53.09
CA VAL A 110 -1.26 48.88 -54.18
C VAL A 110 -0.36 50.14 -54.41
N PRO A 111 0.96 50.13 -54.80
CA PRO A 111 1.95 49.09 -55.24
C PRO A 111 3.22 48.98 -54.30
N SER A 112 4.46 48.66 -54.71
CA SER A 112 5.05 47.38 -55.24
C SER A 112 6.62 47.46 -55.38
N SER A 113 7.40 46.36 -55.37
CA SER A 113 8.67 46.17 -56.17
C SER A 113 9.47 44.85 -55.88
N ARG A 114 10.23 44.39 -56.88
CA ARG A 114 11.33 43.36 -56.84
C ARG A 114 12.67 44.09 -57.21
N PRO A 115 13.90 43.50 -57.39
CA PRO A 115 14.31 42.07 -57.40
C PRO A 115 15.76 41.70 -56.87
N ARG A 116 16.16 40.42 -57.07
CA ARG A 116 17.49 39.90 -57.52
C ARG A 116 18.69 39.63 -56.56
N ARG A 117 19.01 38.32 -56.50
CA ARG A 117 20.27 37.61 -56.94
C ARG A 117 21.51 37.41 -56.03
N LYS A 118 21.99 36.14 -56.09
CA LYS A 118 23.39 35.62 -56.01
C LYS A 118 24.10 35.74 -54.63
N SER A 119 25.08 34.91 -54.25
CA SER A 119 25.84 33.80 -54.89
C SER A 119 26.40 32.89 -53.75
N SER A 120 26.20 31.58 -53.74
CA SER A 120 26.97 30.49 -54.41
C SER A 120 28.15 29.89 -53.62
N LYS A 121 28.19 28.55 -53.56
CA LYS A 121 29.37 27.66 -53.41
C LYS A 121 30.13 27.71 -52.05
N SER A 122 30.78 26.63 -51.59
CA SER A 122 30.71 25.19 -51.91
C SER A 122 31.55 24.40 -50.89
N SER A 123 31.38 23.07 -50.80
CA SER A 123 32.38 22.05 -50.36
C SER A 123 33.10 22.22 -48.99
N GLY A 124 33.25 21.22 -48.13
CA GLY A 124 32.91 19.80 -48.22
C GLY A 124 34.03 18.91 -47.66
N SER A 125 33.64 17.79 -47.03
CA SER A 125 34.48 16.61 -46.72
C SER A 125 35.31 16.56 -45.41
N SER A 126 34.95 15.54 -44.60
CA SER A 126 35.86 14.56 -43.96
C SER A 126 36.44 14.73 -42.54
N ARG A 127 35.94 13.84 -41.67
CA ARG A 127 36.65 12.75 -40.94
C ARG A 127 36.79 12.82 -39.40
N LYS A 128 36.26 11.73 -38.80
CA LYS A 128 36.73 10.95 -37.62
C LYS A 128 36.48 11.45 -36.17
N ASN A 129 35.38 10.95 -35.61
CA ASN A 129 35.29 9.92 -34.54
C ASN A 129 35.97 10.05 -33.16
N VAL A 130 35.21 9.52 -32.18
CA VAL A 130 35.51 9.07 -30.79
C VAL A 130 35.56 10.18 -29.71
N GLY A 131 34.75 10.11 -28.64
CA GLY A 131 33.61 9.22 -28.36
C GLY A 131 33.08 9.22 -26.91
N GLN A 132 31.94 8.52 -26.71
CA GLN A 132 31.41 7.96 -25.44
C GLN A 132 31.03 8.91 -24.27
N SER A 133 30.05 8.62 -23.41
CA SER A 133 29.01 7.56 -23.37
C SER A 133 27.84 7.94 -22.44
N LYS A 134 26.65 7.35 -22.66
CA LYS A 134 25.68 6.85 -21.64
C LYS A 134 24.44 6.27 -22.33
N GLY A 135 24.08 5.02 -21.99
CA GLY A 135 22.93 4.32 -22.56
C GLY A 135 21.98 3.73 -21.50
N ARG A 136 20.73 3.52 -21.89
CA ARG A 136 19.69 2.73 -21.17
C ARG A 136 19.00 1.79 -22.19
N PRO A 137 18.37 0.70 -21.73
CA PRO A 137 18.17 -0.49 -22.57
C PRO A 137 16.87 -0.48 -23.42
N GLN A 138 16.91 -1.24 -24.51
CA GLN A 138 15.85 -1.43 -25.50
C GLN A 138 15.11 -2.76 -25.33
N ASP A 139 13.85 -2.79 -25.77
CA ASP A 139 13.06 -3.99 -26.00
C ASP A 139 13.63 -4.84 -27.16
N TRP A 140 13.47 -6.17 -27.08
CA TRP A 140 13.89 -7.10 -28.12
C TRP A 140 12.77 -8.08 -28.51
N TYR A 141 12.43 -8.10 -29.80
CA TYR A 141 11.72 -9.19 -30.46
C TYR A 141 12.73 -10.02 -31.29
N PRO A 142 12.60 -11.35 -31.40
CA PRO A 142 13.41 -12.13 -32.32
C PRO A 142 12.89 -12.01 -33.77
N VAL A 143 13.75 -11.45 -34.59
CA VAL A 143 13.98 -11.58 -36.05
C VAL A 143 13.13 -12.60 -36.83
N GLU A 144 12.67 -12.15 -38.00
CA GLU A 144 12.03 -12.93 -39.07
C GLU A 144 13.05 -13.78 -39.84
N GLU A 145 12.75 -15.05 -40.13
CA GLU A 145 13.48 -15.82 -41.16
C GLU A 145 12.84 -15.57 -42.53
N GLU A 146 13.61 -14.99 -43.46
CA GLU A 146 13.23 -14.86 -44.86
C GLU A 146 13.14 -16.24 -45.53
N TYR A 147 11.98 -16.58 -46.09
CA TYR A 147 11.87 -17.66 -47.07
C TYR A 147 11.75 -17.05 -48.47
N GLN A 148 12.75 -17.29 -49.32
CA GLN A 148 12.77 -16.78 -50.68
C GLN A 148 11.70 -17.45 -51.56
N ASP A 149 11.07 -16.64 -52.41
CA ASP A 149 10.08 -17.04 -53.39
C ASP A 149 10.68 -17.98 -54.46
N ARG A 150 10.25 -19.24 -54.49
CA ARG A 150 10.45 -20.18 -55.60
C ARG A 150 9.29 -21.15 -55.76
N GLY A 151 8.39 -20.82 -56.69
CA GLY A 151 7.62 -21.80 -57.47
C GLY A 151 6.29 -22.25 -56.87
N ARG A 152 5.27 -22.33 -57.74
CA ARG A 152 3.99 -22.98 -57.44
C ARG A 152 4.22 -24.43 -57.02
N PRO A 153 3.64 -24.92 -55.91
CA PRO A 153 3.55 -26.35 -55.66
C PRO A 153 2.56 -26.97 -56.66
N SER A 154 3.04 -27.94 -57.43
CA SER A 154 2.19 -28.84 -58.20
C SER A 154 1.47 -29.83 -57.28
N SER A 155 0.50 -30.56 -57.84
CA SER A 155 -0.28 -31.58 -57.17
C SER A 155 0.59 -32.73 -56.63
N ARG A 156 0.76 -32.79 -55.29
CA ARG A 156 0.87 -34.00 -54.45
C ARG A 156 1.20 -33.62 -53.00
N ASP A 157 0.24 -33.78 -52.09
CA ASP A 157 0.56 -34.24 -50.73
C ASP A 157 -0.67 -34.83 -50.00
N SER A 158 -1.09 -36.03 -50.44
CA SER A 158 -2.07 -36.86 -49.73
C SER A 158 -1.40 -38.13 -49.21
N SER A 159 -0.78 -38.08 -48.02
CA SER A 159 -0.30 -39.29 -47.34
C SER A 159 -0.24 -39.21 -45.80
N TYR A 160 -1.18 -38.52 -45.15
CA TYR A 160 -1.45 -38.74 -43.72
C TYR A 160 -2.45 -39.89 -43.54
N ARG A 161 -2.06 -40.89 -42.72
CA ARG A 161 -2.67 -42.23 -42.59
C ARG A 161 -4.23 -42.25 -42.55
N ASP A 162 -4.81 -42.86 -43.59
CA ASP A 162 -6.25 -42.97 -43.88
C ASP A 162 -7.10 -43.66 -42.77
N SER A 163 -6.50 -44.55 -41.98
CA SER A 163 -7.21 -45.32 -40.95
C SER A 163 -7.81 -44.48 -39.81
N SER A 164 -7.31 -43.25 -39.59
CA SER A 164 -7.78 -42.39 -38.49
C SER A 164 -9.01 -41.55 -38.85
N PHE A 165 -9.30 -41.37 -40.15
CA PHE A 165 -10.24 -40.36 -40.63
C PHE A 165 -11.61 -40.90 -41.08
N ARG A 166 -11.77 -42.20 -41.30
CA ARG A 166 -13.08 -42.79 -41.66
C ARG A 166 -14.16 -42.56 -40.58
N GLY A 167 -13.76 -42.44 -39.31
CA GLY A 167 -14.65 -42.05 -38.20
C GLY A 167 -14.97 -40.54 -38.11
N ALA A 168 -14.39 -39.69 -38.96
CA ALA A 168 -14.64 -38.25 -38.98
C ALA A 168 -15.76 -37.86 -39.96
N SER A 169 -15.97 -38.61 -41.04
CA SER A 169 -17.09 -38.41 -41.98
C SER A 169 -18.45 -38.44 -41.27
N SER A 170 -18.63 -39.37 -40.33
CA SER A 170 -19.83 -39.50 -39.48
C SER A 170 -19.97 -38.41 -38.40
N ARG A 171 -19.08 -37.42 -38.34
CA ARG A 171 -19.12 -36.32 -37.34
C ARG A 171 -19.13 -34.93 -37.93
N GLY A 172 -18.63 -34.76 -39.16
CA GLY A 172 -19.00 -33.61 -39.99
C GLY A 172 -20.52 -33.51 -40.13
N SER A 173 -21.20 -34.65 -40.28
CA SER A 173 -22.66 -34.76 -40.20
C SER A 173 -23.20 -34.32 -38.82
N THR A 174 -22.72 -34.87 -37.69
CA THR A 174 -23.25 -34.50 -36.35
C THR A 174 -23.11 -33.02 -35.94
N SER A 175 -22.19 -32.26 -36.56
CA SER A 175 -22.10 -30.81 -36.35
C SER A 175 -23.04 -30.02 -37.27
N ARG A 176 -23.33 -30.57 -38.46
CA ARG A 176 -24.29 -30.07 -39.45
C ARG A 176 -25.74 -30.35 -39.02
N GLU A 177 -26.01 -31.54 -38.48
CA GLU A 177 -27.27 -31.95 -37.82
C GLU A 177 -27.65 -31.02 -36.66
N LYS A 178 -26.65 -30.43 -35.98
CA LYS A 178 -26.83 -29.42 -34.92
C LYS A 178 -26.93 -27.97 -35.44
N GLY A 179 -26.89 -27.75 -36.76
CA GLY A 179 -26.91 -26.41 -37.35
C GLY A 179 -25.70 -25.52 -37.02
N ALA A 180 -24.65 -26.06 -36.40
CA ALA A 180 -23.49 -25.29 -35.92
C ALA A 180 -22.55 -24.87 -37.06
N ILE A 181 -22.53 -25.65 -38.14
CA ILE A 181 -21.75 -25.40 -39.36
C ILE A 181 -22.67 -25.45 -40.58
N GLU A 182 -22.34 -24.66 -41.60
CA GLU A 182 -22.94 -24.73 -42.93
C GLU A 182 -21.88 -25.06 -43.98
N GLU A 183 -22.26 -25.86 -44.98
CA GLU A 183 -21.47 -26.07 -46.19
C GLU A 183 -21.58 -24.82 -47.06
N VAL A 184 -20.48 -24.42 -47.69
CA VAL A 184 -20.40 -23.26 -48.58
C VAL A 184 -19.62 -23.63 -49.83
N ASP A 185 -19.95 -22.99 -50.94
CA ASP A 185 -19.17 -23.08 -52.17
C ASP A 185 -17.77 -22.47 -51.97
N ASP A 186 -16.82 -22.81 -52.84
CA ASP A 186 -15.46 -22.28 -52.77
C ASP A 186 -15.49 -20.75 -53.00
N HIS A 187 -15.22 -19.99 -51.93
CA HIS A 187 -15.43 -18.56 -51.89
C HIS A 187 -14.12 -17.84 -51.51
N PRO A 188 -13.62 -16.89 -52.34
CA PRO A 188 -12.28 -16.33 -52.17
C PRO A 188 -12.07 -15.52 -50.87
N CYS A 189 -13.15 -15.17 -50.15
CA CYS A 189 -13.08 -14.51 -48.85
C CYS A 189 -13.11 -15.46 -47.64
N LEU A 190 -13.22 -16.78 -47.85
CA LEU A 190 -13.32 -17.77 -46.77
C LEU A 190 -11.94 -18.03 -46.13
N CYS A 191 -11.78 -17.67 -44.86
CA CYS A 191 -10.55 -17.90 -44.11
C CYS A 191 -10.49 -19.35 -43.62
N LEU A 192 -9.67 -20.18 -44.28
CA LEU A 192 -9.55 -21.61 -43.96
C LEU A 192 -8.61 -21.87 -42.77
N SER A 193 -9.17 -22.42 -41.70
CA SER A 193 -8.42 -22.95 -40.56
C SER A 193 -8.30 -24.48 -40.62
N PRO A 194 -7.11 -25.06 -40.34
CA PRO A 194 -6.94 -26.51 -40.30
C PRO A 194 -7.81 -27.19 -39.24
N VAL A 195 -8.29 -28.40 -39.54
CA VAL A 195 -9.08 -29.23 -38.61
C VAL A 195 -8.34 -30.53 -38.30
N PHE A 196 -8.44 -30.99 -37.06
CA PHE A 196 -7.92 -32.27 -36.61
C PHE A 196 -8.82 -32.89 -35.53
N VAL A 197 -8.59 -34.17 -35.18
CA VAL A 197 -9.41 -34.92 -34.22
C VAL A 197 -8.61 -35.36 -32.99
N ILE A 198 -9.27 -35.38 -31.82
CA ILE A 198 -8.72 -35.87 -30.54
C ILE A 198 -9.74 -36.83 -29.90
N PRO A 199 -9.36 -38.02 -29.40
CA PRO A 199 -10.29 -38.90 -28.67
C PRO A 199 -10.77 -38.29 -27.35
N LYS A 200 -12.09 -38.32 -27.09
CA LYS A 200 -12.69 -38.07 -25.77
C LYS A 200 -12.51 -39.30 -24.87
N ARG A 201 -12.72 -39.12 -23.55
CA ARG A 201 -12.73 -40.22 -22.57
C ARG A 201 -13.78 -41.29 -22.85
N SER A 202 -14.90 -40.94 -23.49
CA SER A 202 -15.94 -41.89 -23.93
C SER A 202 -15.60 -42.60 -25.24
N GLY A 203 -14.32 -42.72 -25.61
CA GLY A 203 -13.84 -43.29 -26.89
C GLY A 203 -14.16 -42.45 -28.15
N SER A 204 -15.01 -41.44 -28.02
CA SER A 204 -15.61 -40.72 -29.14
C SER A 204 -14.73 -39.55 -29.62
N LEU A 205 -14.48 -39.41 -30.94
CA LEU A 205 -13.60 -38.37 -31.49
C LEU A 205 -14.19 -36.95 -31.39
N ARG A 206 -13.40 -35.96 -30.93
CA ARG A 206 -13.71 -34.53 -30.92
C ARG A 206 -12.97 -33.82 -32.05
N MET A 207 -13.72 -33.19 -32.95
CA MET A 207 -13.18 -32.28 -33.96
C MET A 207 -12.67 -30.99 -33.30
N ILE A 208 -11.51 -30.50 -33.73
CA ILE A 208 -10.87 -29.28 -33.25
C ILE A 208 -10.51 -28.39 -34.45
N LEU A 209 -10.99 -27.14 -34.42
CA LEU A 209 -10.65 -26.10 -35.39
C LEU A 209 -9.41 -25.33 -34.90
N ASN A 210 -8.35 -25.26 -35.71
CA ASN A 210 -7.07 -24.67 -35.31
C ASN A 210 -7.08 -23.13 -35.46
N MET A 211 -7.73 -22.45 -34.52
CA MET A 211 -7.89 -20.99 -34.50
C MET A 211 -6.59 -20.21 -34.19
N LYS A 212 -5.41 -20.85 -34.10
CA LYS A 212 -4.17 -20.17 -33.69
C LYS A 212 -3.82 -18.94 -34.54
N ARG A 213 -3.95 -19.03 -35.86
CA ARG A 213 -3.64 -17.93 -36.79
C ARG A 213 -4.60 -16.74 -36.58
N ILE A 214 -5.90 -16.98 -36.71
CA ILE A 214 -6.96 -15.97 -36.49
C ILE A 214 -6.83 -15.30 -35.12
N ASN A 215 -6.54 -16.08 -34.08
CA ASN A 215 -6.36 -15.57 -32.72
C ASN A 215 -5.21 -14.56 -32.59
N LEU A 216 -4.22 -14.51 -33.48
CA LEU A 216 -3.18 -13.48 -33.46
C LEU A 216 -3.75 -12.09 -33.81
N HIS A 217 -4.70 -12.03 -34.74
CA HIS A 217 -5.33 -10.80 -35.23
C HIS A 217 -6.48 -10.31 -34.33
N LEU A 218 -6.91 -11.12 -33.35
CA LEU A 218 -7.99 -10.78 -32.42
C LEU A 218 -7.45 -10.18 -31.11
N GLY A 219 -7.95 -8.99 -30.76
CA GLY A 219 -7.57 -8.27 -29.55
C GLY A 219 -7.72 -9.09 -28.25
N LYS A 220 -6.72 -9.02 -27.38
CA LYS A 220 -6.72 -9.71 -26.09
C LYS A 220 -7.42 -8.86 -25.02
N VAL A 221 -8.69 -9.17 -24.73
CA VAL A 221 -9.43 -8.53 -23.63
C VAL A 221 -9.36 -9.39 -22.37
N HIS A 222 -8.90 -8.80 -21.27
CA HIS A 222 -8.89 -9.45 -19.96
C HIS A 222 -10.32 -9.49 -19.38
N PHE A 223 -10.71 -10.63 -18.80
CA PHE A 223 -11.96 -10.79 -18.06
C PHE A 223 -11.72 -11.74 -16.87
N ARG A 224 -12.63 -11.75 -15.89
CA ARG A 224 -12.58 -12.66 -14.74
C ARG A 224 -13.65 -13.73 -14.89
N MET A 225 -13.32 -14.95 -14.45
CA MET A 225 -14.26 -16.05 -14.26
C MET A 225 -14.31 -16.40 -12.78
N ASP A 226 -15.44 -16.91 -12.30
CA ASP A 226 -15.51 -17.54 -10.99
C ASP A 226 -14.55 -18.73 -10.93
N HIS A 227 -14.07 -19.05 -9.73
CA HIS A 227 -13.13 -20.14 -9.51
C HIS A 227 -13.27 -20.64 -8.08
N LEU A 228 -12.72 -21.81 -7.76
CA LEU A 228 -12.92 -22.41 -6.43
C LEU A 228 -12.58 -21.44 -5.29
N ALA A 229 -11.50 -20.65 -5.39
CA ALA A 229 -11.16 -19.66 -4.35
C ALA A 229 -12.23 -18.57 -4.11
N THR A 230 -13.10 -18.22 -5.07
CA THR A 230 -14.24 -17.30 -4.86
C THR A 230 -15.52 -18.01 -4.43
N ILE A 231 -15.72 -19.25 -4.88
CA ILE A 231 -16.93 -20.03 -4.63
C ILE A 231 -16.92 -20.63 -3.23
N LEU A 232 -15.83 -21.29 -2.81
CA LEU A 232 -15.77 -22.03 -1.55
C LEU A 232 -16.15 -21.18 -0.32
N PRO A 233 -15.67 -19.92 -0.15
CA PRO A 233 -16.09 -19.09 0.99
C PRO A 233 -17.59 -18.78 1.01
N SER A 234 -18.27 -18.83 -0.13
CA SER A 234 -19.69 -18.48 -0.31
C SER A 234 -20.66 -19.64 0.00
N LEU A 235 -20.12 -20.84 0.24
CA LEU A 235 -20.88 -22.02 0.68
C LEU A 235 -21.00 -22.05 2.21
N ASN A 236 -22.14 -22.55 2.71
CA ASN A 236 -22.43 -22.66 4.14
C ASN A 236 -22.54 -24.14 4.56
N PRO A 237 -22.25 -24.51 5.83
CA PRO A 237 -22.26 -25.92 6.28
C PRO A 237 -23.60 -26.65 6.16
N ALA A 238 -24.70 -25.90 6.14
CA ALA A 238 -26.06 -26.43 5.98
C ALA A 238 -26.44 -26.66 4.50
N ASP A 239 -25.67 -26.13 3.56
CA ASP A 239 -26.06 -26.16 2.14
C ASP A 239 -26.09 -27.60 1.59
N VAL A 240 -27.07 -27.84 0.73
CA VAL A 240 -27.14 -28.96 -0.21
C VAL A 240 -27.00 -28.40 -1.63
N ALA A 241 -26.49 -29.22 -2.54
CA ALA A 241 -26.08 -28.79 -3.87
C ALA A 241 -26.49 -29.79 -4.95
N VAL A 242 -26.64 -29.28 -6.17
CA VAL A 242 -26.85 -30.01 -7.42
C VAL A 242 -26.03 -29.36 -8.54
N SER A 243 -25.66 -30.14 -9.55
CA SER A 243 -24.90 -29.65 -10.70
C SER A 243 -25.69 -29.75 -12.01
N LEU A 244 -25.47 -28.78 -12.90
CA LEU A 244 -26.06 -28.70 -14.22
C LEU A 244 -24.94 -28.50 -15.26
N ASP A 245 -24.90 -29.37 -16.27
CA ASP A 245 -23.94 -29.35 -17.38
C ASP A 245 -24.64 -28.86 -18.65
N LEU A 246 -24.09 -27.86 -19.34
CA LEU A 246 -24.63 -27.37 -20.61
C LEU A 246 -24.07 -28.14 -21.82
N ARG A 247 -24.96 -28.62 -22.68
CA ARG A 247 -24.60 -29.37 -23.89
C ARG A 247 -23.96 -28.44 -24.94
N ASP A 248 -22.69 -28.67 -25.24
CA ASP A 248 -21.95 -27.92 -26.28
C ASP A 248 -21.93 -26.38 -26.08
N ALA A 249 -22.00 -25.90 -24.83
CA ALA A 249 -22.04 -24.49 -24.36
C ALA A 249 -21.84 -23.36 -25.40
N TYR A 250 -20.67 -23.22 -26.03
CA TYR A 250 -20.43 -22.11 -26.98
C TYR A 250 -21.37 -22.12 -28.19
N PHE A 251 -21.89 -23.28 -28.61
CA PHE A 251 -22.76 -23.38 -29.78
C PHE A 251 -24.14 -22.73 -29.60
N HIS A 252 -24.55 -22.37 -28.36
CA HIS A 252 -25.73 -21.54 -28.11
C HIS A 252 -25.56 -20.08 -28.59
N ILE A 253 -24.32 -19.63 -28.84
CA ILE A 253 -24.03 -18.24 -29.21
C ILE A 253 -23.84 -18.15 -30.73
N PRO A 254 -24.78 -17.57 -31.49
CA PRO A 254 -24.64 -17.38 -32.92
C PRO A 254 -23.56 -16.34 -33.25
N ILE A 255 -22.87 -16.54 -34.38
CA ILE A 255 -21.94 -15.59 -34.97
C ILE A 255 -22.67 -14.75 -36.03
N HIS A 256 -22.45 -13.44 -35.96
CA HIS A 256 -22.96 -12.48 -36.93
C HIS A 256 -22.52 -12.86 -38.35
N PRO A 257 -23.42 -12.84 -39.38
CA PRO A 257 -23.11 -13.36 -40.72
C PRO A 257 -21.79 -12.86 -41.30
N LEU A 258 -21.51 -11.55 -41.22
CA LEU A 258 -20.28 -10.90 -41.72
C LEU A 258 -18.98 -11.40 -41.06
N SER A 259 -19.05 -12.16 -39.97
CA SER A 259 -17.88 -12.72 -39.27
C SER A 259 -17.74 -14.22 -39.45
N ARG A 260 -18.69 -14.90 -40.12
CA ARG A 260 -18.66 -16.37 -40.31
C ARG A 260 -17.57 -16.80 -41.28
N ASP A 261 -17.26 -15.99 -42.28
CA ASP A 261 -16.23 -16.30 -43.29
C ASP A 261 -14.81 -16.31 -42.69
N LEU A 262 -14.62 -15.68 -41.52
CA LEU A 262 -13.39 -15.80 -40.74
C LEU A 262 -13.25 -17.16 -40.04
N LEU A 263 -14.31 -17.99 -40.02
CA LEU A 263 -14.41 -19.24 -39.25
C LEU A 263 -14.56 -20.46 -40.18
N GLY A 264 -13.93 -20.39 -41.35
CA GLY A 264 -13.96 -21.41 -42.38
C GLY A 264 -13.01 -22.60 -42.12
N PHE A 265 -13.32 -23.73 -42.74
CA PHE A 265 -12.42 -24.89 -42.85
C PHE A 265 -12.76 -25.74 -44.07
N ALA A 266 -11.76 -26.49 -44.56
CA ALA A 266 -11.94 -27.50 -45.58
C ALA A 266 -11.91 -28.91 -44.94
N PHE A 267 -12.79 -29.81 -45.38
CA PHE A 267 -12.83 -31.20 -44.95
C PHE A 267 -13.30 -32.10 -46.11
N LEU A 268 -12.50 -33.11 -46.46
CA LEU A 268 -12.77 -34.05 -47.57
C LEU A 268 -13.15 -33.36 -48.90
N GLY A 269 -12.43 -32.29 -49.26
CA GLY A 269 -12.66 -31.55 -50.51
C GLY A 269 -13.88 -30.61 -50.50
N LYS A 270 -14.61 -30.52 -49.39
CA LYS A 270 -15.74 -29.59 -49.20
C LYS A 270 -15.37 -28.47 -48.23
N PHE A 271 -15.98 -27.30 -48.42
CA PHE A 271 -15.77 -26.12 -47.59
C PHE A 271 -16.95 -25.90 -46.63
N TYR A 272 -16.63 -25.50 -45.40
CA TYR A 272 -17.58 -25.28 -44.33
C TYR A 272 -17.24 -24.01 -43.57
N ARG A 273 -18.24 -23.35 -42.98
CA ARG A 273 -18.03 -22.27 -42.01
C ARG A 273 -18.92 -22.43 -40.78
N TYR A 274 -18.44 -21.91 -39.64
CA TYR A 274 -19.21 -21.92 -38.40
C TYR A 274 -20.27 -20.81 -38.37
N ARG A 275 -21.51 -21.20 -38.02
CA ARG A 275 -22.63 -20.27 -37.75
C ARG A 275 -22.68 -19.81 -36.30
N VAL A 276 -22.02 -20.54 -35.41
CA VAL A 276 -22.01 -20.37 -33.95
C VAL A 276 -20.57 -20.29 -33.43
N LEU A 277 -20.40 -19.84 -32.19
CA LEU A 277 -19.11 -19.56 -31.58
C LEU A 277 -18.23 -20.86 -31.47
N PRO A 278 -17.12 -20.99 -32.21
CA PRO A 278 -16.35 -22.23 -32.23
C PRO A 278 -15.38 -22.34 -31.05
N PHE A 279 -15.15 -23.58 -30.59
CA PHE A 279 -14.12 -23.87 -29.61
C PHE A 279 -12.72 -23.49 -30.13
N GLY A 280 -11.91 -22.86 -29.28
CA GLY A 280 -10.56 -22.40 -29.62
C GLY A 280 -10.45 -20.95 -30.06
N LEU A 281 -11.57 -20.27 -30.38
CA LEU A 281 -11.60 -18.84 -30.68
C LEU A 281 -11.34 -17.99 -29.42
N ARG A 282 -10.34 -17.10 -29.47
CA ARG A 282 -9.85 -16.30 -28.32
C ARG A 282 -10.94 -15.54 -27.54
N PRO A 283 -11.87 -14.79 -28.17
CA PRO A 283 -12.94 -14.09 -27.45
C PRO A 283 -14.05 -15.01 -26.91
N ALA A 284 -14.14 -16.28 -27.33
CA ALA A 284 -15.30 -17.12 -27.03
C ALA A 284 -15.61 -17.30 -25.52
N PRO A 285 -14.62 -17.60 -24.65
CA PRO A 285 -14.88 -17.73 -23.21
C PRO A 285 -15.44 -16.45 -22.59
N ARG A 286 -14.95 -15.26 -23.03
CA ARG A 286 -15.43 -13.96 -22.54
C ARG A 286 -16.86 -13.69 -22.96
N ILE A 287 -17.19 -13.91 -24.24
CA ILE A 287 -18.53 -13.69 -24.78
C ILE A 287 -19.53 -14.57 -24.03
N PHE A 288 -19.24 -15.87 -23.92
CA PHE A 288 -20.09 -16.82 -23.21
C PHE A 288 -20.27 -16.45 -21.73
N THR A 289 -19.17 -16.14 -21.03
CA THR A 289 -19.23 -15.71 -19.61
C THR A 289 -20.08 -14.45 -19.42
N ARG A 290 -20.05 -13.47 -20.36
CA ARG A 290 -20.93 -12.29 -20.28
C ARG A 290 -22.41 -12.65 -20.41
N VAL A 291 -22.76 -13.51 -21.37
CA VAL A 291 -24.16 -13.94 -21.57
C VAL A 291 -24.65 -14.71 -20.34
N VAL A 292 -23.88 -15.70 -19.90
CA VAL A 292 -24.19 -16.48 -18.69
C VAL A 292 -24.32 -15.58 -17.48
N ALA A 293 -23.43 -14.60 -17.26
CA ALA A 293 -23.51 -13.68 -16.13
C ALA A 293 -24.84 -12.90 -16.04
N SER A 294 -25.46 -12.54 -17.18
CA SER A 294 -26.80 -11.94 -17.20
C SER A 294 -27.88 -12.91 -16.72
N VAL A 295 -27.84 -14.17 -17.17
CA VAL A 295 -28.74 -15.24 -16.70
C VAL A 295 -28.56 -15.49 -15.20
N MET A 296 -27.31 -15.56 -14.74
CA MET A 296 -26.97 -15.71 -13.33
C MET A 296 -27.52 -14.54 -12.50
N ALA A 297 -27.44 -13.30 -13.00
CA ALA A 297 -27.95 -12.13 -12.30
C ALA A 297 -29.48 -12.17 -12.17
N PHE A 298 -30.20 -12.55 -13.23
CA PHE A 298 -31.65 -12.73 -13.21
C PHE A 298 -32.10 -13.78 -12.18
N LEU A 299 -31.50 -14.97 -12.22
CA LEU A 299 -31.82 -16.06 -11.29
C LEU A 299 -31.46 -15.70 -9.83
N ARG A 300 -30.37 -14.96 -9.59
CA ARG A 300 -29.99 -14.47 -8.25
C ARG A 300 -30.99 -13.45 -7.69
N ARG A 301 -31.61 -12.61 -8.52
CA ARG A 301 -32.71 -11.71 -8.07
C ARG A 301 -33.93 -12.49 -7.58
N ARG A 302 -34.18 -13.68 -8.15
CA ARG A 302 -35.23 -14.61 -7.70
C ARG A 302 -34.84 -15.43 -6.45
N GLY A 303 -33.71 -15.13 -5.80
CA GLY A 303 -33.28 -15.75 -4.54
C GLY A 303 -32.37 -16.98 -4.68
N LEU A 304 -32.14 -17.48 -5.89
CA LEU A 304 -31.32 -18.68 -6.11
C LEU A 304 -29.82 -18.38 -5.87
N ARG A 305 -29.14 -19.27 -5.14
CA ARG A 305 -27.69 -19.20 -4.90
C ARG A 305 -26.94 -20.14 -5.86
N LEU A 306 -26.27 -19.55 -6.83
CA LEU A 306 -25.77 -20.24 -8.02
C LEU A 306 -24.41 -19.72 -8.45
N PHE A 307 -23.55 -20.64 -8.88
CA PHE A 307 -22.18 -20.38 -9.35
C PHE A 307 -22.00 -21.07 -10.70
N ALA A 308 -21.61 -20.32 -11.73
CA ALA A 308 -21.41 -20.87 -13.07
C ALA A 308 -19.97 -20.68 -13.54
N TYR A 309 -19.42 -21.73 -14.11
CA TYR A 309 -18.12 -21.73 -14.77
C TYR A 309 -18.28 -22.34 -16.16
N LEU A 310 -18.49 -21.49 -17.16
CA LEU A 310 -18.77 -21.92 -18.53
C LEU A 310 -19.95 -22.91 -18.55
N ASP A 311 -19.71 -24.16 -18.93
CA ASP A 311 -20.66 -25.28 -18.98
C ASP A 311 -21.01 -25.89 -17.62
N ASP A 312 -20.14 -25.78 -16.61
CA ASP A 312 -20.33 -26.36 -15.27
C ASP A 312 -21.08 -25.37 -14.36
N TRP A 313 -22.35 -25.64 -14.01
CA TRP A 313 -23.15 -24.81 -13.09
C TRP A 313 -23.42 -25.55 -11.78
N LEU A 314 -23.34 -24.84 -10.65
CA LEU A 314 -23.58 -25.35 -9.30
C LEU A 314 -24.66 -24.51 -8.62
N LEU A 315 -25.80 -25.13 -8.31
CA LEU A 315 -26.90 -24.52 -7.55
C LEU A 315 -26.84 -25.05 -6.10
N VAL A 316 -27.05 -24.16 -5.12
CA VAL A 316 -27.06 -24.51 -3.70
C VAL A 316 -28.23 -23.86 -2.94
N ALA A 317 -28.73 -24.54 -1.92
CA ALA A 317 -29.74 -24.02 -1.00
C ALA A 317 -29.51 -24.61 0.41
N ASN A 318 -30.08 -23.98 1.44
CA ASN A 318 -29.91 -24.39 2.84
C ASN A 318 -30.84 -25.55 3.27
N SER A 319 -31.75 -25.99 2.40
CA SER A 319 -32.62 -27.15 2.60
C SER A 319 -32.87 -27.86 1.27
N GLU A 320 -33.25 -29.14 1.35
CA GLU A 320 -33.47 -29.99 0.18
C GLU A 320 -34.73 -29.61 -0.60
N ALA A 321 -35.84 -29.32 0.11
CA ALA A 321 -37.07 -28.83 -0.51
C ALA A 321 -36.82 -27.54 -1.32
N LEU A 322 -36.21 -26.53 -0.71
CA LEU A 322 -35.88 -25.27 -1.38
C LEU A 322 -34.92 -25.47 -2.57
N LEU A 323 -34.01 -26.47 -2.48
CA LEU A 323 -33.14 -26.79 -3.60
C LEU A 323 -33.92 -27.34 -4.79
N LEU A 324 -34.88 -28.24 -4.56
CA LEU A 324 -35.70 -28.84 -5.62
C LEU A 324 -36.62 -27.81 -6.27
N ASP A 325 -37.22 -26.90 -5.50
CA ASP A 325 -37.98 -25.76 -6.04
C ASP A 325 -37.09 -24.87 -6.92
N HIS A 326 -35.88 -24.56 -6.44
CA HIS A 326 -34.90 -23.80 -7.21
C HIS A 326 -34.39 -24.54 -8.45
N VAL A 327 -34.33 -25.88 -8.45
CA VAL A 327 -33.99 -26.69 -9.64
C VAL A 327 -35.05 -26.53 -10.72
N GLN A 328 -36.34 -26.56 -10.37
CA GLN A 328 -37.42 -26.36 -11.34
C GLN A 328 -37.31 -24.97 -12.00
N ILE A 329 -37.14 -23.91 -11.20
CA ILE A 329 -36.95 -22.54 -11.69
C ILE A 329 -35.69 -22.41 -12.56
N LEU A 330 -34.59 -23.09 -12.18
CA LEU A 330 -33.36 -23.10 -12.95
C LEU A 330 -33.55 -23.79 -14.31
N ILE A 331 -34.16 -24.97 -14.34
CA ILE A 331 -34.36 -25.76 -15.55
C ILE A 331 -35.28 -25.01 -16.53
N SER A 332 -36.46 -24.54 -16.08
CA SER A 332 -37.39 -23.81 -16.95
C SER A 332 -36.75 -22.58 -17.55
N THR A 333 -36.26 -21.66 -16.71
CA THR A 333 -35.59 -20.42 -17.17
C THR A 333 -34.43 -20.70 -18.13
N THR A 334 -33.66 -21.78 -17.92
CA THR A 334 -32.53 -22.14 -18.79
C THR A 334 -33.01 -22.65 -20.14
N GLN A 335 -34.08 -23.45 -20.18
CA GLN A 335 -34.71 -23.96 -21.40
C GLN A 335 -35.43 -22.86 -22.18
N ASP A 336 -36.17 -21.98 -21.49
CA ASP A 336 -36.88 -20.82 -22.09
C ASP A 336 -35.91 -19.85 -22.78
N LEU A 337 -34.70 -19.70 -22.23
CA LEU A 337 -33.60 -18.93 -22.82
C LEU A 337 -32.86 -19.65 -23.97
N GLY A 338 -33.30 -20.86 -24.35
CA GLY A 338 -32.74 -21.65 -25.46
C GLY A 338 -31.45 -22.39 -25.13
N PHE A 339 -31.08 -22.56 -23.87
CA PHE A 339 -29.92 -23.38 -23.49
C PHE A 339 -30.29 -24.87 -23.40
N LEU A 340 -29.48 -25.70 -24.05
CA LEU A 340 -29.61 -27.16 -24.04
C LEU A 340 -28.90 -27.74 -22.82
N ILE A 341 -29.68 -28.23 -21.86
CA ILE A 341 -29.18 -28.92 -20.67
C ILE A 341 -28.77 -30.35 -21.04
N ASN A 342 -27.63 -30.81 -20.50
CA ASN A 342 -27.16 -32.17 -20.68
C ASN A 342 -27.53 -33.03 -19.46
N LEU A 343 -28.72 -33.63 -19.52
CA LEU A 343 -29.29 -34.42 -18.42
C LEU A 343 -28.38 -35.59 -17.99
N GLU A 344 -27.67 -36.25 -18.92
CA GLU A 344 -26.77 -37.38 -18.62
C GLU A 344 -25.54 -36.99 -17.77
N LYS A 345 -25.12 -35.72 -17.80
CA LYS A 345 -23.97 -35.20 -17.03
C LYS A 345 -24.36 -34.31 -15.86
N SER A 346 -25.64 -33.96 -15.73
CA SER A 346 -26.13 -33.11 -14.65
C SER A 346 -26.50 -33.96 -13.44
N GLU A 347 -26.04 -33.60 -12.25
CA GLU A 347 -26.34 -34.31 -11.00
C GLU A 347 -27.44 -33.55 -10.24
N PHE A 348 -28.71 -33.86 -10.55
CA PHE A 348 -29.89 -33.24 -9.92
C PHE A 348 -30.30 -33.88 -8.58
N VAL A 349 -29.63 -34.95 -8.13
CA VAL A 349 -29.85 -35.54 -6.81
C VAL A 349 -29.20 -34.64 -5.75
N PRO A 350 -29.95 -34.06 -4.80
CA PRO A 350 -29.40 -33.19 -3.76
C PRO A 350 -28.27 -33.87 -2.98
N THR A 351 -27.10 -33.23 -2.91
CA THR A 351 -25.93 -33.79 -2.23
C THR A 351 -25.17 -32.75 -1.41
N ARG A 352 -24.58 -33.19 -0.30
CA ARG A 352 -23.62 -32.40 0.48
C ARG A 352 -22.16 -32.60 0.05
N THR A 353 -21.93 -33.48 -0.93
CA THR A 353 -20.60 -33.85 -1.43
C THR A 353 -20.47 -33.74 -2.95
N PRO A 354 -20.88 -32.64 -3.62
CA PRO A 354 -20.84 -32.53 -5.08
C PRO A 354 -19.41 -32.54 -5.64
N SER A 355 -19.27 -32.99 -6.90
CA SER A 355 -18.06 -32.82 -7.70
C SER A 355 -18.18 -31.55 -8.55
N TYR A 356 -17.27 -30.58 -8.37
CA TYR A 356 -17.32 -29.31 -9.11
C TYR A 356 -15.90 -28.79 -9.42
N LEU A 357 -15.65 -28.37 -10.67
CA LEU A 357 -14.32 -27.95 -11.18
C LEU A 357 -13.18 -28.95 -10.92
N GLY A 358 -13.55 -30.24 -10.83
CA GLY A 358 -12.68 -31.36 -10.48
C GLY A 358 -12.16 -31.35 -9.04
N ALA A 359 -12.87 -30.68 -8.14
CA ALA A 359 -12.81 -30.84 -6.70
C ALA A 359 -14.01 -31.65 -6.20
N GLN A 360 -13.82 -32.47 -5.17
CA GLN A 360 -14.93 -32.99 -4.35
C GLN A 360 -15.15 -32.00 -3.20
N LEU A 361 -16.37 -31.50 -3.03
CA LEU A 361 -16.67 -30.48 -2.03
C LEU A 361 -17.45 -31.10 -0.87
N ASP A 362 -16.81 -31.37 0.27
CA ASP A 362 -17.54 -31.70 1.49
C ASP A 362 -18.08 -30.40 2.11
N ILE A 363 -19.34 -30.10 1.80
CA ILE A 363 -20.00 -28.87 2.23
C ILE A 363 -20.22 -28.87 3.75
N ARG A 364 -20.57 -30.03 4.32
CA ARG A 364 -20.86 -30.20 5.75
C ARG A 364 -19.64 -29.88 6.62
N HIS A 365 -18.48 -30.44 6.26
CA HIS A 365 -17.22 -30.23 6.97
C HIS A 365 -16.40 -29.05 6.44
N GLN A 366 -16.90 -28.38 5.38
CA GLN A 366 -16.26 -27.22 4.73
C GLN A 366 -14.85 -27.53 4.19
N LEU A 367 -14.70 -28.70 3.55
CA LEU A 367 -13.43 -29.20 3.01
C LEU A 367 -13.53 -29.44 1.50
N ALA A 368 -12.64 -28.84 0.72
CA ALA A 368 -12.50 -29.08 -0.71
C ALA A 368 -11.32 -30.04 -0.93
N CYS A 369 -11.57 -31.19 -1.56
CA CYS A 369 -10.57 -32.21 -1.86
C CYS A 369 -10.37 -32.33 -3.39
N PRO A 370 -9.25 -32.86 -3.89
CA PRO A 370 -9.12 -33.19 -5.31
C PRO A 370 -10.02 -34.38 -5.66
N SER A 371 -10.63 -34.40 -6.86
CA SER A 371 -11.39 -35.58 -7.29
C SER A 371 -10.51 -36.82 -7.44
N PHE A 372 -11.08 -38.01 -7.27
CA PHE A 372 -10.34 -39.29 -7.29
C PHE A 372 -9.47 -39.47 -8.56
N HIS A 373 -10.01 -39.15 -9.73
CA HIS A 373 -9.25 -39.19 -10.99
C HIS A 373 -8.04 -38.22 -10.99
N ARG A 374 -8.17 -37.04 -10.36
CA ARG A 374 -7.07 -36.07 -10.24
C ARG A 374 -5.97 -36.62 -9.30
N VAL A 375 -6.36 -37.26 -8.19
CA VAL A 375 -5.45 -37.98 -7.28
C VAL A 375 -4.66 -39.06 -8.01
N GLU A 376 -5.34 -39.98 -8.72
CA GLU A 376 -4.65 -41.06 -9.47
C GLU A 376 -3.72 -40.53 -10.56
N THR A 377 -4.12 -39.47 -11.26
CA THR A 377 -3.26 -38.83 -12.28
C THR A 377 -1.96 -38.33 -11.67
N ILE A 378 -2.03 -37.70 -10.49
CA ILE A 378 -0.87 -37.15 -9.78
C ILE A 378 0.01 -38.26 -9.20
N VAL A 379 -0.57 -39.26 -8.54
CA VAL A 379 0.17 -40.42 -8.00
C VAL A 379 0.89 -41.17 -9.13
N ARG A 380 0.23 -41.43 -10.27
CA ARG A 380 0.84 -42.07 -11.45
C ARG A 380 1.99 -41.24 -12.03
N THR A 381 1.81 -39.92 -12.11
CA THR A 381 2.84 -39.01 -12.64
C THR A 381 4.05 -38.95 -11.71
N ALA A 382 3.83 -38.81 -10.39
CA ALA A 382 4.87 -38.83 -9.38
C ALA A 382 5.66 -40.15 -9.37
N ARG A 383 4.98 -41.32 -9.52
CA ARG A 383 5.66 -42.62 -9.66
C ARG A 383 6.59 -42.63 -10.87
N SER A 384 6.10 -42.18 -12.03
CA SER A 384 6.90 -42.17 -13.27
C SER A 384 8.10 -41.20 -13.18
N LEU A 385 7.93 -40.03 -12.57
CA LEU A 385 9.02 -39.09 -12.32
C LEU A 385 10.07 -39.64 -11.33
N ARG A 386 9.65 -40.38 -10.29
CA ARG A 386 10.58 -40.99 -9.33
C ARG A 386 11.53 -41.99 -10.00
N CYS A 387 11.02 -42.79 -10.94
CA CYS A 387 11.81 -43.78 -11.66
C CYS A 387 12.69 -43.18 -12.78
N ALA A 388 12.30 -42.06 -13.40
CA ALA A 388 13.04 -41.47 -14.52
C ALA A 388 14.40 -40.86 -14.10
N ARG A 389 15.43 -40.94 -14.96
CA ARG A 389 16.74 -40.27 -14.76
C ARG A 389 16.71 -38.79 -15.20
N ARG A 390 15.99 -38.53 -16.30
CA ARG A 390 15.75 -37.21 -16.90
C ARG A 390 14.41 -37.22 -17.62
N VAL A 391 13.74 -36.08 -17.73
CA VAL A 391 12.50 -35.90 -18.52
C VAL A 391 12.52 -34.57 -19.28
N LYS A 392 11.76 -34.48 -20.38
CA LYS A 392 11.64 -33.25 -21.16
C LYS A 392 10.94 -32.12 -20.37
N ALA A 393 11.28 -30.87 -20.67
CA ALA A 393 10.70 -29.68 -20.05
C ALA A 393 9.17 -29.62 -20.15
N GLU A 394 8.60 -30.07 -21.27
CA GLU A 394 7.14 -30.26 -21.43
C GLU A 394 6.51 -31.05 -20.27
N ARG A 395 7.13 -32.17 -19.89
CA ARG A 395 6.62 -33.08 -18.84
C ARG A 395 6.81 -32.49 -17.44
N TRP A 396 7.83 -31.66 -17.25
CA TRP A 396 8.02 -30.86 -16.05
C TRP A 396 6.96 -29.76 -15.89
N LEU A 397 6.64 -29.05 -16.98
CA LEU A 397 5.59 -28.05 -17.00
C LEU A 397 4.21 -28.69 -16.80
N GLN A 398 3.97 -29.88 -17.37
CA GLN A 398 2.76 -30.67 -17.11
C GLN A 398 2.65 -31.06 -15.62
N TRP A 399 3.74 -31.51 -14.99
CA TRP A 399 3.78 -31.79 -13.55
C TRP A 399 3.43 -30.56 -12.70
N LEU A 400 4.07 -29.42 -12.95
CA LEU A 400 3.75 -28.16 -12.27
C LEU A 400 2.31 -27.69 -12.55
N GLY A 401 1.77 -27.95 -13.74
CA GLY A 401 0.36 -27.70 -14.07
C GLY A 401 -0.59 -28.53 -13.21
N TYR A 402 -0.32 -29.83 -13.01
CA TYR A 402 -1.08 -30.66 -12.10
C TYR A 402 -0.99 -30.18 -10.65
N LEU A 403 0.20 -29.82 -10.17
CA LEU A 403 0.37 -29.25 -8.82
C LEU A 403 -0.38 -27.92 -8.66
N SER A 404 -0.30 -27.03 -9.64
CA SER A 404 -1.04 -25.76 -9.63
C SER A 404 -2.57 -25.98 -9.57
N SER A 405 -3.09 -27.04 -10.19
CA SER A 405 -4.51 -27.42 -10.12
C SER A 405 -4.98 -27.91 -8.74
N LEU A 406 -4.06 -28.16 -7.81
CA LEU A 406 -4.37 -28.56 -6.43
C LEU A 406 -4.39 -27.39 -5.42
N VAL A 407 -3.97 -26.19 -5.83
CA VAL A 407 -3.76 -25.05 -4.92
C VAL A 407 -4.99 -24.66 -4.10
N ASP A 408 -6.19 -24.89 -4.63
CA ASP A 408 -7.47 -24.57 -3.95
C ASP A 408 -8.13 -25.76 -3.26
N VAL A 409 -7.50 -26.95 -3.29
CA VAL A 409 -8.04 -28.20 -2.71
C VAL A 409 -7.03 -28.97 -1.83
N LEU A 410 -5.77 -28.54 -1.77
CA LEU A 410 -4.72 -29.15 -0.97
C LEU A 410 -4.03 -28.08 -0.10
N PRO A 411 -3.98 -28.26 1.24
CA PRO A 411 -3.23 -27.38 2.13
C PRO A 411 -1.75 -27.31 1.73
N ASP A 412 -1.14 -26.14 1.88
CA ASP A 412 0.28 -25.89 1.62
C ASP A 412 0.79 -26.27 0.22
N CYS A 413 -0.11 -26.49 -0.74
CA CYS A 413 0.26 -26.95 -2.08
C CYS A 413 1.21 -25.97 -2.79
N ARG A 414 1.05 -24.65 -2.56
CA ARG A 414 1.98 -23.66 -3.11
C ARG A 414 3.37 -23.85 -2.52
N LEU A 415 3.48 -23.98 -1.20
CA LEU A 415 4.73 -24.17 -0.48
C LEU A 415 5.49 -25.42 -0.97
N LEU A 416 4.79 -26.55 -1.06
CA LEU A 416 5.35 -27.83 -1.48
C LEU A 416 5.70 -27.88 -2.98
N MET A 417 5.12 -26.99 -3.79
CA MET A 417 5.44 -26.84 -5.20
C MET A 417 6.72 -26.01 -5.44
N ARG A 418 7.10 -25.09 -4.53
CA ARG A 418 8.25 -24.17 -4.71
C ARG A 418 9.56 -24.86 -5.08
N PRO A 419 9.99 -25.96 -4.42
CA PRO A 419 11.27 -26.59 -4.75
C PRO A 419 11.33 -27.12 -6.19
N PHE A 420 10.21 -27.64 -6.72
CA PHE A 420 10.14 -28.07 -8.12
C PHE A 420 10.20 -26.89 -9.10
N GLN A 421 9.69 -25.71 -8.71
CA GLN A 421 9.75 -24.50 -9.54
C GLN A 421 11.17 -23.93 -9.59
N PHE A 422 11.86 -23.82 -8.45
CA PHE A 422 13.26 -23.36 -8.44
C PHE A 422 14.17 -24.31 -9.22
N PHE A 423 14.04 -25.62 -8.98
CA PHE A 423 14.83 -26.61 -9.71
C PHE A 423 14.56 -26.60 -11.21
N LEU A 424 13.32 -26.33 -11.66
CA LEU A 424 13.04 -26.14 -13.08
C LEU A 424 13.76 -24.90 -13.65
N LEU A 425 13.78 -23.78 -12.92
CA LEU A 425 14.40 -22.53 -13.34
C LEU A 425 15.93 -22.60 -13.46
N GLU A 426 16.58 -23.58 -12.81
CA GLU A 426 18.01 -23.89 -13.00
C GLU A 426 18.33 -24.39 -14.43
N PHE A 427 17.36 -25.01 -15.13
CA PHE A 427 17.57 -25.65 -16.44
C PHE A 427 16.66 -25.12 -17.56
N TYR A 428 15.62 -24.34 -17.23
CA TYR A 428 14.58 -23.92 -18.17
C TYR A 428 14.17 -22.47 -17.95
N GLN A 429 14.42 -21.63 -18.96
CA GLN A 429 13.96 -20.23 -19.00
C GLN A 429 12.69 -20.12 -19.85
N PRO A 430 11.53 -19.74 -19.27
CA PRO A 430 10.29 -19.59 -20.02
C PRO A 430 10.43 -18.58 -21.17
N GLY A 431 9.98 -18.96 -22.36
CA GLY A 431 10.04 -18.12 -23.57
C GLY A 431 11.35 -18.21 -24.36
N VAL A 432 12.43 -18.74 -23.77
CA VAL A 432 13.73 -18.94 -24.45
C VAL A 432 14.02 -20.43 -24.66
N SER A 433 13.79 -21.26 -23.64
CA SER A 433 14.12 -22.69 -23.68
C SER A 433 13.06 -23.52 -24.41
N SER A 434 13.52 -24.46 -25.25
CA SER A 434 12.67 -25.44 -25.94
C SER A 434 11.93 -26.37 -24.97
N LEU A 435 10.69 -26.74 -25.31
CA LEU A 435 9.91 -27.76 -24.57
C LEU A 435 10.56 -29.16 -24.62
N LEU A 436 11.45 -29.39 -25.60
CA LEU A 436 12.17 -30.65 -25.78
C LEU A 436 13.45 -30.76 -24.93
N THR A 437 13.88 -29.68 -24.26
CA THR A 437 15.05 -29.66 -23.38
C THR A 437 14.95 -30.76 -22.31
N TRP A 438 16.00 -31.57 -22.19
CA TRP A 438 16.06 -32.64 -21.18
C TRP A 438 16.55 -32.10 -19.84
N ILE A 439 15.76 -32.34 -18.79
CA ILE A 439 16.03 -31.85 -17.44
C ILE A 439 16.32 -33.05 -16.52
N PRO A 440 17.42 -33.06 -15.77
CA PRO A 440 17.78 -34.15 -14.88
C PRO A 440 16.80 -34.27 -13.71
N LEU A 441 16.72 -35.44 -13.08
CA LEU A 441 15.96 -35.67 -11.85
C LEU A 441 16.92 -36.08 -10.73
N SER A 442 17.39 -35.10 -9.95
CA SER A 442 18.32 -35.31 -8.85
C SER A 442 17.69 -36.13 -7.71
N SER A 443 18.52 -36.79 -6.90
CA SER A 443 18.09 -37.53 -5.70
C SER A 443 17.30 -36.65 -4.73
N ARG A 444 17.76 -35.41 -4.48
CA ARG A 444 17.08 -34.38 -3.69
C ARG A 444 15.63 -34.18 -4.14
N ILE A 445 15.43 -33.97 -5.44
CA ILE A 445 14.11 -33.73 -6.04
C ILE A 445 13.22 -34.97 -6.01
N LYS A 446 13.79 -36.16 -6.23
CA LYS A 446 13.06 -37.43 -6.09
C LYS A 446 12.57 -37.67 -4.67
N GLY A 447 13.34 -37.26 -3.65
CA GLY A 447 12.91 -37.30 -2.24
C GLY A 447 11.65 -36.47 -1.99
N LEU A 448 11.54 -35.30 -2.61
CA LEU A 448 10.37 -34.41 -2.49
C LEU A 448 9.09 -34.97 -3.13
N LEU A 449 9.16 -36.04 -3.94
CA LEU A 449 7.98 -36.72 -4.48
C LEU A 449 7.22 -37.54 -3.42
N GLY A 450 7.81 -37.80 -2.26
CA GLY A 450 7.25 -38.65 -1.19
C GLY A 450 5.79 -38.36 -0.81
N PRO A 451 5.41 -37.12 -0.44
CA PRO A 451 4.03 -36.78 -0.10
C PRO A 451 3.04 -37.04 -1.24
N TRP A 452 3.40 -36.68 -2.48
CA TRP A 452 2.56 -36.79 -3.67
C TRP A 452 2.27 -38.23 -4.13
N LEU A 453 2.96 -39.21 -3.55
CA LEU A 453 2.70 -40.64 -3.74
C LEU A 453 1.65 -41.20 -2.77
N ARG A 454 1.30 -40.45 -1.72
CA ARG A 454 0.37 -40.88 -0.66
C ARG A 454 -1.03 -40.31 -0.92
N ARG A 455 -1.99 -41.19 -1.16
CA ARG A 455 -3.41 -40.81 -1.38
C ARG A 455 -4.00 -40.08 -0.18
N SER A 456 -3.68 -40.52 1.04
CA SER A 456 -4.11 -39.88 2.30
C SER A 456 -3.64 -38.44 2.45
N PHE A 457 -2.45 -38.10 1.94
CA PHE A 457 -1.97 -36.71 1.89
C PHE A 457 -2.78 -35.87 0.89
N LEU A 458 -3.00 -36.40 -0.32
CA LEU A 458 -3.75 -35.70 -1.37
C LEU A 458 -5.23 -35.49 -1.02
N LEU A 459 -5.81 -36.39 -0.21
CA LEU A 459 -7.21 -36.36 0.24
C LEU A 459 -7.40 -35.63 1.59
N GLN A 460 -6.37 -34.96 2.13
CA GLN A 460 -6.49 -34.21 3.39
C GLN A 460 -7.52 -33.06 3.32
N GLY A 461 -7.71 -32.47 2.14
CA GLY A 461 -8.66 -31.38 1.89
C GLY A 461 -8.23 -30.02 2.42
N LYS A 462 -8.64 -28.96 1.72
CA LYS A 462 -8.43 -27.55 2.10
C LYS A 462 -9.73 -26.96 2.63
N ARG A 463 -9.68 -26.25 3.75
CA ARG A 463 -10.85 -25.56 4.32
C ARG A 463 -11.37 -24.47 3.37
N PHE A 464 -12.70 -24.37 3.26
CA PHE A 464 -13.37 -23.35 2.43
C PHE A 464 -13.06 -21.92 2.87
N ARG A 465 -13.05 -21.68 4.19
CA ARG A 465 -12.78 -20.38 4.81
C ARG A 465 -11.49 -20.44 5.64
N VAL A 466 -10.65 -19.42 5.51
CA VAL A 466 -9.61 -19.13 6.51
C VAL A 466 -10.32 -18.48 7.72
N PRO A 467 -10.02 -18.86 8.97
CA PRO A 467 -10.67 -18.25 10.12
C PRO A 467 -10.37 -16.75 10.19
N LEU A 468 -11.36 -15.94 10.57
CA LEU A 468 -11.20 -14.49 10.73
C LEU A 468 -10.06 -14.18 11.71
N PRO A 469 -9.26 -13.11 11.47
CA PRO A 469 -8.19 -12.75 12.38
C PRO A 469 -8.72 -12.43 13.78
N SER A 470 -8.09 -13.01 14.79
CA SER A 470 -8.44 -12.84 16.21
C SER A 470 -7.39 -12.02 16.98
N VAL A 471 -6.19 -11.88 16.41
CA VAL A 471 -5.07 -11.12 16.95
C VAL A 471 -4.37 -10.42 15.79
N THR A 472 -3.93 -9.18 16.01
CA THR A 472 -3.11 -8.42 15.06
C THR A 472 -1.70 -8.26 15.61
N VAL A 473 -0.71 -8.57 14.78
CA VAL A 473 0.72 -8.32 15.03
C VAL A 473 1.22 -7.37 13.95
N THR A 474 1.71 -6.21 14.35
CA THR A 474 2.31 -5.23 13.44
C THR A 474 3.82 -5.33 13.54
N THR A 475 4.53 -5.26 12.42
CA THR A 475 5.97 -5.56 12.31
C THR A 475 6.68 -4.66 11.30
N ASP A 476 7.98 -4.45 11.51
CA ASP A 476 8.85 -3.62 10.67
C ASP A 476 10.31 -4.08 10.79
N ALA A 477 11.11 -3.92 9.73
CA ALA A 477 12.55 -4.10 9.78
C ALA A 477 13.31 -2.89 9.20
N SER A 478 14.40 -2.53 9.88
CA SER A 478 15.37 -1.54 9.40
C SER A 478 16.76 -2.15 9.29
N LEU A 479 17.74 -1.38 8.79
CA LEU A 479 19.15 -1.80 8.82
C LEU A 479 19.75 -1.87 10.23
N LEU A 480 19.05 -1.38 11.26
CA LEU A 480 19.51 -1.41 12.65
C LEU A 480 18.97 -2.62 13.43
N GLY A 481 17.77 -3.07 13.09
CA GLY A 481 17.06 -4.11 13.82
C GLY A 481 15.65 -4.36 13.29
N TRP A 482 14.87 -5.11 14.05
CA TRP A 482 13.46 -5.43 13.80
C TRP A 482 12.60 -5.03 14.99
N GLY A 483 11.34 -4.71 14.69
CA GLY A 483 10.37 -4.25 15.67
C GLY A 483 9.01 -4.88 15.43
N GLY A 484 8.25 -5.10 16.50
CA GLY A 484 6.86 -5.49 16.36
C GLY A 484 6.05 -5.29 17.63
N HIS A 485 4.74 -5.21 17.48
CA HIS A 485 3.81 -5.09 18.60
C HIS A 485 2.53 -5.90 18.41
N CYS A 486 1.99 -6.39 19.53
CA CYS A 486 0.80 -7.21 19.60
C CYS A 486 -0.01 -6.80 20.84
N GLN A 487 -1.20 -6.24 20.63
CA GLN A 487 -2.15 -5.87 21.70
C GLN A 487 -1.51 -5.04 22.83
N GLY A 488 -0.78 -3.97 22.46
CA GLY A 488 -0.12 -3.07 23.42
C GLY A 488 1.24 -3.55 23.96
N SER A 489 1.60 -4.83 23.81
CA SER A 489 2.97 -5.28 24.11
C SER A 489 3.88 -5.11 22.90
N MET A 490 5.10 -4.65 23.16
CA MET A 490 6.11 -4.32 22.15
C MET A 490 7.33 -5.22 22.31
N ILE A 491 8.01 -5.49 21.20
CA ILE A 491 9.30 -6.18 21.15
C ILE A 491 10.18 -5.54 20.07
N SER A 492 11.48 -5.47 20.33
CA SER A 492 12.49 -5.19 19.33
C SER A 492 13.70 -6.09 19.52
N GLY A 493 14.53 -6.19 18.49
CA GLY A 493 15.85 -6.79 18.53
C GLY A 493 16.72 -6.21 17.43
N ASP A 494 18.02 -6.42 17.51
CA ASP A 494 18.97 -5.96 16.49
C ASP A 494 19.53 -7.11 15.65
N TRP A 495 20.38 -6.74 14.70
CA TRP A 495 21.08 -7.65 13.79
C TRP A 495 22.54 -7.92 14.21
N SER A 496 22.92 -7.63 15.46
CA SER A 496 24.32 -7.75 15.93
C SER A 496 24.90 -9.16 15.84
N HIS A 497 24.04 -10.18 15.77
CA HIS A 497 24.35 -11.60 15.61
C HIS A 497 24.55 -12.03 14.14
N LEU A 498 24.49 -11.11 13.17
CA LEU A 498 24.68 -11.38 11.75
C LEU A 498 25.99 -10.77 11.26
N ASP A 499 26.91 -11.59 10.76
CA ASP A 499 28.19 -11.15 10.18
C ASP A 499 27.99 -10.21 8.96
N PHE A 500 26.87 -10.38 8.26
CA PHE A 500 26.47 -9.57 7.11
C PHE A 500 24.95 -9.43 7.03
N LEU A 501 24.47 -8.22 6.72
CA LEU A 501 23.04 -7.96 6.53
C LEU A 501 22.55 -8.52 5.18
N PRO A 502 21.56 -9.44 5.16
CA PRO A 502 20.97 -9.91 3.91
C PRO A 502 20.15 -8.82 3.20
N HIS A 503 19.76 -9.10 1.95
CA HIS A 503 18.93 -8.20 1.14
C HIS A 503 17.68 -7.72 1.88
N PHE A 504 17.29 -6.45 1.72
CA PHE A 504 16.23 -5.77 2.46
C PHE A 504 14.95 -6.61 2.70
N ASN A 505 14.32 -7.14 1.63
CA ASN A 505 13.12 -7.99 1.78
C ASN A 505 13.32 -9.24 2.69
N VAL A 506 14.54 -9.75 2.82
CA VAL A 506 14.88 -10.88 3.71
C VAL A 506 14.89 -10.40 5.16
N LEU A 507 15.55 -9.27 5.44
CA LEU A 507 15.49 -8.62 6.77
C LEU A 507 14.04 -8.35 7.19
N GLU A 508 13.21 -7.92 6.26
CA GLU A 508 11.78 -7.64 6.47
C GLU A 508 10.98 -8.90 6.81
N LEU A 509 11.18 -10.00 6.08
CA LEU A 509 10.54 -11.28 6.42
C LEU A 509 11.11 -11.88 7.73
N MET A 510 12.38 -11.62 8.07
CA MET A 510 12.97 -11.97 9.37
C MET A 510 12.33 -11.14 10.50
N GLY A 511 12.12 -9.84 10.25
CA GLY A 511 11.46 -8.89 11.15
C GLY A 511 9.96 -9.13 11.32
N VAL A 512 9.30 -9.83 10.38
CA VAL A 512 7.99 -10.45 10.63
C VAL A 512 8.12 -11.68 11.53
N PHE A 513 9.08 -12.57 11.24
CA PHE A 513 9.16 -13.87 11.90
C PHE A 513 9.56 -13.79 13.38
N ALA A 514 10.44 -12.86 13.75
CA ALA A 514 10.92 -12.73 15.12
C ALA A 514 9.83 -12.28 16.14
N PRO A 515 8.99 -11.25 15.87
CA PRO A 515 7.82 -10.94 16.71
C PRO A 515 6.81 -12.09 16.79
N LEU A 516 6.56 -12.82 15.70
CA LEU A 516 5.68 -14.00 15.73
C LEU A 516 6.20 -15.08 16.68
N ARG A 517 7.51 -15.37 16.64
CA ARG A 517 8.16 -16.31 17.57
C ARG A 517 8.11 -15.82 19.01
N HIS A 518 8.34 -14.54 19.26
CA HIS A 518 8.26 -13.95 20.61
C HIS A 518 6.84 -14.03 21.18
N PHE A 519 5.82 -13.62 20.41
CA PHE A 519 4.43 -13.63 20.87
C PHE A 519 3.76 -15.03 20.85
N ARG A 520 4.51 -16.13 20.62
CA ARG A 520 3.98 -17.50 20.48
C ARG A 520 2.85 -17.84 21.45
N ALA A 521 3.02 -17.58 22.75
CA ALA A 521 2.03 -17.89 23.79
C ALA A 521 0.66 -17.21 23.56
N ARG A 522 0.62 -16.06 22.88
CA ARG A 522 -0.61 -15.31 22.54
C ARG A 522 -1.19 -15.69 21.17
N LEU A 523 -0.41 -16.34 20.31
CA LEU A 523 -0.77 -16.65 18.92
C LEU A 523 -1.15 -18.12 18.69
N VAL A 524 -0.69 -19.05 19.54
CA VAL A 524 -0.96 -20.49 19.40
C VAL A 524 -2.46 -20.77 19.26
N GLY A 525 -2.82 -21.56 18.24
CA GLY A 525 -4.21 -21.93 17.92
C GLY A 525 -5.06 -20.82 17.28
N ARG A 526 -4.51 -19.63 17.02
CA ARG A 526 -5.27 -18.46 16.55
C ARG A 526 -5.02 -18.11 15.09
N SER A 527 -5.98 -17.41 14.49
CA SER A 527 -5.78 -16.69 13.23
C SER A 527 -5.22 -15.31 13.52
N VAL A 528 -4.17 -14.94 12.79
CA VAL A 528 -3.29 -13.80 13.08
C VAL A 528 -3.16 -12.92 11.84
N LEU A 529 -3.58 -11.66 11.97
CA LEU A 529 -3.32 -10.61 10.98
C LEU A 529 -1.93 -10.04 11.21
N ILE A 530 -1.06 -10.17 10.21
CA ILE A 530 0.28 -9.61 10.17
C ILE A 530 0.21 -8.30 9.37
N LEU A 531 0.54 -7.18 10.00
CA LEU A 531 0.65 -5.88 9.34
C LEU A 531 2.12 -5.55 9.10
N THR A 532 2.48 -5.35 7.84
CA THR A 532 3.82 -4.93 7.37
C THR A 532 3.64 -3.96 6.21
N ASP A 533 4.52 -2.97 6.07
CA ASP A 533 4.58 -2.07 4.93
C ASP A 533 5.28 -2.71 3.70
N ASN A 534 5.97 -3.82 3.90
CA ASN A 534 6.61 -4.54 2.80
C ASN A 534 5.64 -5.44 2.02
N VAL A 535 5.14 -4.90 0.89
CA VAL A 535 4.26 -5.62 -0.06
C VAL A 535 4.88 -6.94 -0.56
N SER A 536 6.20 -7.03 -0.70
CA SER A 536 6.86 -8.27 -1.12
C SER A 536 6.75 -9.35 -0.05
N VAL A 537 6.98 -8.99 1.22
CA VAL A 537 6.85 -9.90 2.37
C VAL A 537 5.40 -10.34 2.55
N MET A 538 4.44 -9.42 2.47
CA MET A 538 3.01 -9.74 2.46
C MET A 538 2.67 -10.77 1.36
N ALA A 539 3.18 -10.57 0.15
CA ALA A 539 2.96 -11.50 -0.96
C ALA A 539 3.62 -12.87 -0.72
N TYR A 540 4.83 -12.94 -0.16
CA TYR A 540 5.51 -14.20 0.18
C TYR A 540 4.78 -14.97 1.29
N ILE A 541 4.23 -14.30 2.30
CA ILE A 541 3.43 -14.96 3.35
C ILE A 541 2.15 -15.52 2.73
N ASN A 542 1.32 -14.68 2.09
CA ASN A 542 0.02 -15.07 1.56
C ASN A 542 0.08 -16.07 0.39
N ARG A 543 1.16 -16.06 -0.41
CA ARG A 543 1.36 -17.00 -1.52
C ARG A 543 2.22 -18.22 -1.14
N GLN A 544 2.59 -18.35 0.14
CA GLN A 544 3.42 -19.44 0.67
C GLN A 544 4.73 -19.58 -0.13
N GLY A 545 5.56 -18.56 -0.04
CA GLY A 545 6.79 -18.41 -0.82
C GLY A 545 6.57 -17.84 -2.23
N GLY A 546 7.67 -17.78 -2.99
CA GLY A 546 7.74 -17.20 -4.32
C GLY A 546 8.91 -17.80 -5.11
N THR A 547 9.05 -17.42 -6.38
CA THR A 547 10.02 -18.04 -7.32
C THR A 547 11.19 -17.12 -7.71
N HIS A 548 11.33 -15.96 -7.05
CA HIS A 548 12.33 -14.93 -7.42
C HIS A 548 13.54 -14.88 -6.48
N SER A 549 13.43 -15.40 -5.27
CA SER A 549 14.53 -15.42 -4.30
C SER A 549 14.47 -16.71 -3.50
N VAL A 550 15.55 -17.49 -3.56
CA VAL A 550 15.71 -18.74 -2.81
C VAL A 550 15.66 -18.45 -1.30
N ALA A 551 16.46 -17.49 -0.83
CA ALA A 551 16.52 -17.10 0.59
C ALA A 551 15.16 -16.67 1.16
N LEU A 552 14.38 -15.84 0.44
CA LEU A 552 13.02 -15.48 0.86
C LEU A 552 12.09 -16.70 0.91
N ASN A 553 12.23 -17.62 -0.04
CA ASN A 553 11.39 -18.80 -0.10
C ASN A 553 11.72 -19.81 1.02
N GLU A 554 13.01 -19.98 1.35
CA GLU A 554 13.47 -20.80 2.48
C GLU A 554 12.95 -20.22 3.80
N LEU A 555 13.09 -18.91 4.01
CA LEU A 555 12.60 -18.23 5.20
C LEU A 555 11.06 -18.29 5.31
N ALA A 556 10.34 -18.09 4.20
CA ALA A 556 8.89 -18.30 4.16
C ALA A 556 8.51 -19.76 4.49
N SER A 557 9.34 -20.73 4.08
CA SER A 557 9.13 -22.14 4.41
C SER A 557 9.33 -22.42 5.90
N GLN A 558 10.34 -21.80 6.53
CA GLN A 558 10.54 -21.87 7.98
C GLN A 558 9.39 -21.24 8.75
N LEU A 559 8.92 -20.06 8.32
CA LEU A 559 7.75 -19.38 8.92
C LEU A 559 6.50 -20.26 8.84
N TRP A 560 6.18 -20.81 7.66
CA TRP A 560 5.01 -21.70 7.50
C TRP A 560 5.15 -23.03 8.25
N ALA A 561 6.35 -23.58 8.38
CA ALA A 561 6.61 -24.76 9.21
C ALA A 561 6.38 -24.45 10.71
N TRP A 562 6.88 -23.32 11.19
CA TRP A 562 6.64 -22.86 12.57
C TRP A 562 5.16 -22.58 12.83
N CYS A 563 4.46 -21.89 11.92
CA CYS A 563 3.03 -21.61 12.05
C CYS A 563 2.22 -22.91 12.17
N LYS A 564 2.55 -23.94 11.38
CA LYS A 564 1.94 -25.28 11.53
C LYS A 564 2.19 -25.89 12.91
N GLY A 565 3.43 -25.91 13.38
CA GLY A 565 3.77 -26.43 14.70
C GLY A 565 3.09 -25.68 15.85
N ALA A 566 2.85 -24.38 15.69
CA ALA A 566 2.15 -23.52 16.64
C ALA A 566 0.61 -23.48 16.43
N ARG A 567 0.06 -24.15 15.42
CA ARG A 567 -1.35 -24.04 14.98
C ARG A 567 -1.80 -22.59 14.74
N VAL A 568 -0.90 -21.76 14.23
CA VAL A 568 -1.14 -20.36 13.84
C VAL A 568 -1.60 -20.32 12.39
N PHE A 569 -2.64 -19.53 12.10
CA PHE A 569 -3.10 -19.25 10.74
C PHE A 569 -2.72 -17.82 10.34
N PRO A 570 -1.58 -17.60 9.67
CA PRO A 570 -1.12 -16.26 9.32
C PRO A 570 -1.87 -15.71 8.09
N ILE A 571 -2.28 -14.45 8.17
CA ILE A 571 -2.80 -13.65 7.06
C ILE A 571 -2.00 -12.35 7.06
N ALA A 572 -1.29 -12.02 5.99
CA ALA A 572 -0.57 -10.74 5.89
C ALA A 572 -1.42 -9.69 5.16
N SER A 573 -1.35 -8.43 5.62
CA SER A 573 -1.89 -7.27 4.94
C SER A 573 -0.87 -6.14 4.95
N HIS A 574 -0.90 -5.32 3.90
CA HIS A 574 -0.12 -4.10 3.82
C HIS A 574 -0.68 -3.05 4.79
N ILE A 575 0.20 -2.34 5.50
CA ILE A 575 -0.07 -1.08 6.20
C ILE A 575 0.88 -0.01 5.64
N PRO A 576 0.45 1.22 5.31
CA PRO A 576 1.38 2.25 4.86
C PRO A 576 2.49 2.51 5.88
N GLY A 577 3.74 2.69 5.45
CA GLY A 577 4.86 2.98 6.36
C GLY A 577 4.65 4.24 7.22
N GLU A 578 3.90 5.22 6.71
CA GLU A 578 3.47 6.41 7.49
C GLU A 578 2.52 6.09 8.65
N GLU A 579 1.88 4.92 8.62
CA GLU A 579 0.99 4.39 9.68
C GLU A 579 1.68 3.30 10.51
N ASN A 580 2.76 2.65 10.01
CA ASN A 580 3.54 1.60 10.69
C ASN A 580 4.44 2.10 11.85
N ILE A 581 4.04 3.22 12.45
CA ILE A 581 4.85 4.11 13.28
C ILE A 581 5.50 3.43 14.50
N ILE A 582 4.77 2.52 15.17
CA ILE A 582 5.26 1.88 16.39
C ILE A 582 6.30 0.82 16.05
N ALA A 583 6.07 0.02 15.01
CA ALA A 583 7.03 -1.00 14.60
C ALA A 583 8.29 -0.36 13.97
N ASP A 584 8.14 0.68 13.14
CA ASP A 584 9.25 1.49 12.61
C ASP A 584 10.14 2.11 13.71
N PHE A 585 9.51 2.60 14.79
CA PHE A 585 10.25 3.09 15.95
C PHE A 585 11.03 1.97 16.65
N LEU A 586 10.43 0.79 16.79
CA LEU A 586 11.03 -0.38 17.43
C LEU A 586 12.18 -0.98 16.59
N SER A 587 12.03 -1.07 15.27
CA SER A 587 13.04 -1.61 14.35
C SER A 587 14.30 -0.74 14.25
N ARG A 588 14.17 0.55 14.60
CA ARG A 588 15.28 1.53 14.68
C ARG A 588 15.78 1.73 16.12
N GLY A 589 15.17 1.07 17.11
CA GLY A 589 15.31 1.36 18.53
C GLY A 589 16.32 0.47 19.27
N LYS A 590 17.47 1.05 19.65
CA LYS A 590 18.47 0.41 20.51
C LYS A 590 17.91 0.04 21.90
N CYS A 591 17.66 -1.23 22.15
CA CYS A 591 17.50 -1.81 23.48
C CYS A 591 18.15 -3.20 23.50
N LEU A 592 19.39 -3.27 23.99
CA LEU A 592 20.13 -4.52 24.14
C LEU A 592 19.78 -5.16 25.50
N PRO A 593 19.33 -6.43 25.54
CA PRO A 593 19.03 -7.12 26.80
C PRO A 593 20.24 -7.42 27.70
N SER A 594 21.47 -7.16 27.26
CA SER A 594 22.71 -7.41 28.02
C SER A 594 23.00 -6.38 29.11
N GLU A 595 22.33 -5.22 29.12
CA GLU A 595 22.53 -4.15 30.12
C GLU A 595 21.56 -4.24 31.32
N TRP A 596 20.96 -5.42 31.58
CA TRP A 596 20.10 -5.60 32.74
C TRP A 596 20.95 -5.54 34.02
N THR A 597 20.48 -4.81 35.03
CA THR A 597 21.11 -4.68 36.34
C THR A 597 20.07 -5.03 37.40
N LEU A 598 20.48 -5.72 38.47
CA LEU A 598 19.59 -5.94 39.61
C LEU A 598 19.15 -4.59 40.18
N SER A 599 17.86 -4.50 40.54
CA SER A 599 17.30 -3.32 41.20
C SER A 599 18.15 -2.98 42.43
N PRO A 600 18.59 -1.72 42.63
CA PRO A 600 19.38 -1.33 43.80
C PRO A 600 18.71 -1.66 45.14
N THR A 601 17.39 -1.83 45.17
CA THR A 601 16.66 -2.27 46.36
C THR A 601 16.80 -3.77 46.57
N VAL A 602 16.67 -4.57 45.51
CA VAL A 602 16.84 -6.04 45.56
C VAL A 602 18.30 -6.41 45.83
N PHE A 603 19.26 -5.74 45.19
CA PHE A 603 20.69 -5.94 45.47
C PHE A 603 21.03 -5.63 46.94
N ARG A 604 20.52 -4.53 47.50
CA ARG A 604 20.69 -4.22 48.94
C ARG A 604 19.96 -5.20 49.87
N GLN A 605 18.89 -5.86 49.43
CA GLN A 605 18.26 -6.95 50.18
C GLN A 605 19.14 -8.22 50.13
N LEU A 606 19.71 -8.55 48.98
CA LEU A 606 20.63 -9.69 48.84
C LEU A 606 21.91 -9.51 49.65
N VAL A 607 22.55 -8.33 49.59
CA VAL A 607 23.76 -8.03 50.39
C VAL A 607 23.51 -8.11 51.90
N ARG A 608 22.29 -7.79 52.35
CA ARG A 608 21.89 -7.97 53.78
C ARG A 608 21.69 -9.42 54.21
N VAL A 609 21.44 -10.33 53.27
CA VAL A 609 21.19 -11.76 53.54
C VAL A 609 22.44 -12.61 53.33
N PHE A 610 23.26 -12.27 52.32
CA PHE A 610 24.39 -13.08 51.86
C PHE A 610 25.78 -12.44 52.09
N GLY A 611 25.84 -11.22 52.63
CA GLY A 611 27.09 -10.49 52.86
C GLY A 611 27.49 -9.60 51.67
N VAL A 612 28.64 -8.92 51.81
CA VAL A 612 29.22 -8.08 50.74
C VAL A 612 29.74 -9.00 49.63
N LEU A 613 29.45 -8.64 48.38
CA LEU A 613 29.89 -9.37 47.19
C LEU A 613 30.97 -8.54 46.49
N ASP A 614 32.22 -8.96 46.64
CA ASP A 614 33.39 -8.15 46.25
C ASP A 614 33.63 -8.09 44.73
N ILE A 615 33.19 -9.10 43.98
CA ILE A 615 33.48 -9.26 42.55
C ILE A 615 32.22 -9.57 41.75
N ASP A 616 31.93 -8.75 40.73
CA ASP A 616 30.80 -8.91 39.82
C ASP A 616 31.25 -9.61 38.51
N LEU A 617 31.12 -10.94 38.47
CA LEU A 617 31.52 -11.76 37.31
C LEU A 617 30.50 -11.65 36.17
N PHE A 618 31.00 -11.36 34.96
CA PHE A 618 30.23 -11.12 33.73
C PHE A 618 29.42 -9.80 33.67
N ALA A 619 29.63 -8.87 34.62
CA ALA A 619 29.12 -7.52 34.51
C ALA A 619 29.95 -6.61 33.58
N THR A 620 29.32 -5.56 33.06
CA THR A 620 29.96 -4.44 32.37
C THR A 620 30.15 -3.26 33.32
N LEU A 621 31.03 -2.32 32.96
CA LEU A 621 31.25 -1.07 33.70
C LEU A 621 29.96 -0.24 33.95
N LEU A 622 28.88 -0.48 33.21
CA LEU A 622 27.61 0.26 33.34
C LEU A 622 26.55 -0.43 34.21
N ASN A 623 26.62 -1.75 34.43
CA ASN A 623 25.61 -2.50 35.18
C ASN A 623 26.12 -3.19 36.47
N HIS A 624 27.43 -3.15 36.74
CA HIS A 624 28.04 -3.66 37.98
C HIS A 624 27.45 -3.07 39.27
N ARG A 625 27.53 -3.86 40.36
CA ARG A 625 27.06 -3.49 41.70
C ARG A 625 28.04 -3.75 42.85
N GLY A 626 29.08 -4.54 42.65
CA GLY A 626 30.23 -4.67 43.57
C GLY A 626 31.35 -3.68 43.24
N ASP A 627 32.33 -3.52 44.14
CA ASP A 627 33.41 -2.54 43.99
C ASP A 627 34.49 -2.94 42.95
N SER A 628 34.50 -4.19 42.49
CA SER A 628 35.41 -4.70 41.44
C SER A 628 34.70 -5.48 40.33
N VAL A 629 35.16 -5.30 39.09
CA VAL A 629 34.60 -5.96 37.89
C VAL A 629 35.71 -6.69 37.12
N VAL A 630 35.49 -7.97 36.80
CA VAL A 630 36.39 -8.73 35.91
C VAL A 630 35.84 -8.68 34.49
N VAL A 631 36.45 -7.85 33.64
CA VAL A 631 36.13 -7.73 32.20
C VAL A 631 37.16 -8.52 31.39
N ALA A 632 36.69 -9.43 30.53
CA ALA A 632 37.54 -10.12 29.57
C ALA A 632 38.03 -9.13 28.48
N MET A 633 39.26 -8.65 28.61
CA MET A 633 39.88 -7.70 27.69
C MET A 633 40.54 -8.43 26.50
N SER A 634 40.05 -8.19 25.29
CA SER A 634 40.86 -8.40 24.08
C SER A 634 41.86 -7.24 23.95
N SER A 635 43.15 -7.58 24.01
CA SER A 635 44.33 -6.70 24.06
C SER A 635 44.38 -5.53 23.05
N GLY A 636 44.88 -4.37 23.49
CA GLY A 636 45.36 -3.28 22.62
C GLY A 636 45.76 -1.98 23.36
N SER A 637 47.02 -1.56 23.24
CA SER A 637 47.62 -0.32 23.80
C SER A 637 47.10 0.97 23.13
N GLY A 638 47.29 2.19 23.67
CA GLY A 638 47.91 2.64 24.93
C GLY A 638 48.21 4.16 24.93
N VAL A 639 48.76 4.67 26.04
CA VAL A 639 49.38 6.01 26.26
C VAL A 639 48.48 7.25 26.21
N ALA A 640 48.67 8.12 27.21
CA ALA A 640 48.16 9.50 27.28
C ALA A 640 49.32 10.49 27.43
N THR A 641 49.14 11.74 27.00
CA THR A 641 50.13 12.82 27.13
C THR A 641 49.48 14.15 27.53
N SER A 642 50.18 14.92 28.36
CA SER A 642 49.73 16.18 28.97
C SER A 642 50.60 17.36 28.55
N VAL A 643 50.02 18.55 28.31
CA VAL A 643 50.78 19.81 28.14
C VAL A 643 50.07 21.02 28.77
N ARG A 644 50.88 21.96 29.30
CA ARG A 644 50.60 23.32 29.82
C ARG A 644 51.63 24.27 29.16
N TYR A 645 51.53 25.60 29.09
CA TYR A 645 50.55 26.66 29.39
C TYR A 645 51.10 27.92 28.67
N SER A 646 50.28 28.96 28.33
CA SER A 646 50.69 30.39 28.31
C SER A 646 49.61 31.36 27.77
N THR A 647 49.62 32.60 28.30
CA THR A 647 48.85 33.80 27.90
C THR A 647 49.83 34.94 27.53
N PRO A 648 49.50 35.92 26.66
CA PRO A 648 48.73 37.10 27.11
C PRO A 648 47.75 37.74 26.09
N ALA A 649 47.02 38.73 26.58
CA ALA A 649 45.81 39.35 26.01
C ALA A 649 45.97 40.26 24.78
N ALA A 650 44.88 40.36 24.00
CA ALA A 650 44.39 41.61 23.41
C ALA A 650 42.86 41.50 23.16
N GLY A 651 42.08 42.47 23.60
CA GLY A 651 40.61 42.41 23.53
C GLY A 651 40.04 42.89 22.19
N TYR A 652 38.95 42.27 21.73
CA TYR A 652 38.11 42.76 20.63
C TYR A 652 36.67 43.02 21.12
N PRO A 653 35.97 44.04 20.59
CA PRO A 653 34.61 44.38 21.02
C PRO A 653 33.54 43.39 20.50
N PRO A 654 32.39 43.27 21.17
CA PRO A 654 31.38 42.25 20.88
C PRO A 654 30.66 42.51 19.55
N SER A 655 30.75 41.57 18.61
CA SER A 655 30.11 41.68 17.30
C SER A 655 28.66 41.20 17.30
N ASP A 656 27.69 42.13 17.17
CA ASP A 656 26.28 41.76 17.01
C ASP A 656 26.06 40.96 15.71
N ARG A 657 25.62 39.71 15.87
CA ARG A 657 25.20 38.80 14.80
C ARG A 657 24.27 39.44 13.77
N LEU A 658 23.37 40.34 14.18
CA LEU A 658 22.41 40.97 13.28
C LEU A 658 23.12 41.91 12.29
N ALA A 659 24.16 42.62 12.73
CA ALA A 659 25.02 43.40 11.86
C ALA A 659 25.72 42.50 10.83
N VAL A 660 26.28 41.36 11.24
CA VAL A 660 26.97 40.40 10.35
C VAL A 660 26.05 39.85 9.24
N ILE A 661 24.80 39.52 9.59
CA ILE A 661 23.82 38.99 8.62
C ILE A 661 23.35 40.09 7.66
N GLY A 662 23.13 41.31 8.16
CA GLY A 662 22.77 42.46 7.32
C GLY A 662 23.90 42.87 6.37
N GLU A 663 25.12 42.94 6.87
CA GLU A 663 26.36 43.21 6.12
C GLU A 663 26.55 42.17 5.00
N ARG A 664 26.49 40.87 5.31
CA ARG A 664 26.62 39.81 4.30
C ARG A 664 25.53 39.85 3.22
N ALA A 665 24.31 40.26 3.58
CA ALA A 665 23.22 40.45 2.61
C ALA A 665 23.52 41.62 1.65
N ARG A 666 23.98 42.78 2.17
CA ARG A 666 24.40 43.93 1.35
C ARG A 666 25.56 43.55 0.42
N SER A 667 26.59 42.90 0.95
CA SER A 667 27.75 42.43 0.17
C SER A 667 27.40 41.37 -0.88
N SER A 668 26.23 40.74 -0.78
CA SER A 668 25.69 39.80 -1.77
C SER A 668 24.71 40.46 -2.76
N GLY A 669 24.64 41.80 -2.80
CA GLY A 669 23.82 42.56 -3.75
C GLY A 669 22.35 42.73 -3.36
N PHE A 670 21.93 42.36 -2.15
CA PHE A 670 20.56 42.61 -1.69
C PHE A 670 20.36 44.08 -1.30
N SER A 671 19.21 44.67 -1.64
CA SER A 671 18.85 46.03 -1.24
C SER A 671 18.74 46.17 0.29
N GLU A 672 18.94 47.38 0.82
CA GLU A 672 18.89 47.63 2.27
C GLU A 672 17.57 47.16 2.91
N ARG A 673 16.45 47.39 2.22
CA ARG A 673 15.12 46.89 2.63
C ARG A 673 15.09 45.35 2.68
N ALA A 674 15.66 44.67 1.68
CA ALA A 674 15.75 43.21 1.68
C ALA A 674 16.70 42.68 2.78
N ALA A 675 17.83 43.34 3.01
CA ALA A 675 18.76 43.01 4.10
C ALA A 675 18.06 43.10 5.48
N GLN A 676 17.27 44.15 5.71
CA GLN A 676 16.48 44.30 6.94
C GLN A 676 15.46 43.16 7.12
N PHE A 677 14.72 42.78 6.06
CA PHE A 677 13.82 41.62 6.14
C PHE A 677 14.55 40.27 6.33
N LEU A 678 15.73 40.08 5.73
CA LEU A 678 16.56 38.90 5.91
C LEU A 678 17.07 38.76 7.35
N VAL A 679 17.49 39.87 7.99
CA VAL A 679 17.82 39.93 9.42
C VAL A 679 16.60 39.60 10.29
N GLN A 680 15.40 39.99 9.88
CA GLN A 680 14.16 39.72 10.62
C GLN A 680 13.62 38.27 10.49
N SER A 681 14.06 37.51 9.48
CA SER A 681 13.56 36.16 9.11
C SER A 681 13.45 35.09 10.22
N ARG A 682 14.13 35.27 11.36
CA ARG A 682 14.13 34.31 12.48
C ARG A 682 13.39 34.86 13.70
N ARG A 683 12.53 34.01 14.30
CA ARG A 683 11.80 34.30 15.55
C ARG A 683 12.75 34.73 16.67
N GLU A 684 12.35 35.74 17.44
CA GLU A 684 13.13 36.34 18.53
C GLU A 684 13.71 35.33 19.53
N SER A 685 12.88 34.42 20.07
CA SER A 685 13.37 33.34 20.96
C SER A 685 14.45 32.42 20.36
N THR A 686 14.57 32.34 19.03
CA THR A 686 15.67 31.65 18.34
C THR A 686 16.91 32.53 18.25
N ARG A 687 16.77 33.86 18.20
CA ARG A 687 17.88 34.82 18.25
C ARG A 687 18.58 34.74 19.59
N THR A 688 17.85 34.90 20.71
CA THR A 688 18.41 34.85 22.08
C THR A 688 19.23 33.58 22.35
N VAL A 689 18.71 32.41 21.95
CA VAL A 689 19.38 31.11 22.13
C VAL A 689 20.60 30.94 21.22
N TYR A 690 20.64 31.61 20.06
CA TYR A 690 21.81 31.60 19.19
C TYR A 690 22.88 32.57 19.67
N ASN A 691 22.51 33.77 20.11
CA ASN A 691 23.44 34.76 20.64
C ASN A 691 24.17 34.18 21.86
N SER A 692 23.45 33.67 22.87
CA SER A 692 24.05 32.97 24.04
C SER A 692 25.00 31.81 23.69
N ARG A 693 24.86 31.18 22.51
CA ARG A 693 25.78 30.15 22.02
C ARG A 693 26.97 30.69 21.25
N LEU A 694 26.79 31.82 20.57
CA LEU A 694 27.86 32.57 19.95
C LEU A 694 28.72 33.22 21.02
N ASP A 695 28.13 33.86 22.04
CA ASP A 695 28.86 34.47 23.16
C ASP A 695 29.83 33.44 23.79
N ALA A 696 29.34 32.24 24.11
CA ALA A 696 30.16 31.15 24.64
C ALA A 696 31.15 30.51 23.63
N PHE A 697 31.02 30.78 22.32
CA PHE A 697 32.03 30.45 21.31
C PHE A 697 33.05 31.58 21.14
N HIS A 698 32.63 32.84 21.21
CA HIS A 698 33.50 34.02 21.22
C HIS A 698 34.44 33.98 22.42
N THR A 699 33.93 33.75 23.63
CA THR A 699 34.78 33.57 24.84
C THR A 699 35.79 32.43 24.68
N TRP A 700 35.40 31.30 24.08
CA TRP A 700 36.34 30.21 23.83
C TRP A 700 37.38 30.54 22.75
N CYS A 701 36.97 31.29 21.72
CA CYS A 701 37.88 31.81 20.70
C CYS A 701 38.89 32.81 21.28
N GLU A 702 38.47 33.65 22.23
CA GLU A 702 39.34 34.54 23.01
C GLU A 702 40.30 33.74 23.90
N GLU A 703 39.82 32.69 24.59
CA GLU A 703 40.64 31.76 25.39
C GLU A 703 41.74 31.04 24.58
N VAL A 704 41.50 30.79 23.28
CA VAL A 704 42.39 29.99 22.40
C VAL A 704 43.11 30.86 21.34
N GLY A 705 42.85 32.17 21.29
CA GLY A 705 43.51 33.11 20.36
C GLY A 705 43.09 32.95 18.89
N VAL A 706 41.85 32.52 18.61
CA VAL A 706 41.34 32.22 17.26
C VAL A 706 40.27 33.21 16.84
N ALA A 707 40.41 33.84 15.67
CA ALA A 707 39.42 34.76 15.12
C ALA A 707 38.05 34.06 14.86
N PRO A 708 36.93 34.45 15.52
CA PRO A 708 35.66 33.71 15.46
C PRO A 708 35.01 33.59 14.07
N ARG A 709 35.28 34.54 13.17
CA ARG A 709 34.75 34.54 11.79
C ARG A 709 35.54 33.61 10.84
N GLU A 710 36.79 33.28 11.19
CA GLU A 710 37.78 32.60 10.34
C GLU A 710 38.36 31.35 11.02
N ALA A 711 37.70 30.88 12.08
CA ALA A 711 38.14 29.77 12.90
C ALA A 711 38.33 28.50 12.05
N SER A 712 39.53 27.92 12.12
CA SER A 712 39.87 26.75 11.31
C SER A 712 38.94 25.56 11.59
N LEU A 713 38.81 24.66 10.61
CA LEU A 713 38.02 23.43 10.76
C LEU A 713 38.46 22.59 11.99
N PRO A 714 39.77 22.42 12.30
CA PRO A 714 40.24 21.90 13.59
C PRO A 714 39.75 22.71 14.80
N SER A 715 39.94 24.03 14.84
CA SER A 715 39.53 24.87 15.98
C SER A 715 38.04 24.71 16.30
N ILE A 716 37.18 24.63 15.28
CA ILE A 716 35.74 24.38 15.47
C ILE A 716 35.48 22.96 15.96
N ALA A 717 36.25 21.96 15.53
CA ALA A 717 36.17 20.60 16.07
C ALA A 717 36.53 20.58 17.56
N ASP A 718 37.62 21.23 17.96
CA ASP A 718 38.10 21.30 19.35
C ASP A 718 37.09 21.99 20.28
N PHE A 719 36.46 23.08 19.83
CA PHE A 719 35.35 23.68 20.57
C PHE A 719 34.20 22.69 20.81
N LEU A 720 33.76 21.96 19.77
CA LEU A 720 32.68 20.99 19.89
C LEU A 720 33.06 19.77 20.76
N ILE A 721 34.34 19.38 20.78
CA ILE A 721 34.92 18.40 21.71
C ILE A 721 34.86 18.94 23.14
N SER A 722 35.31 20.18 23.40
CA SER A 722 35.27 20.78 24.73
C SER A 722 33.85 20.82 25.32
N LEU A 723 32.83 21.06 24.49
CA LEU A 723 31.42 20.98 24.90
C LEU A 723 30.98 19.55 25.22
N PHE A 724 31.45 18.56 24.45
CA PHE A 724 31.20 17.15 24.73
C PHE A 724 31.84 16.73 26.05
N ASP A 725 33.09 17.10 26.30
CA ASP A 725 33.82 16.74 27.53
C ASP A 725 33.22 17.43 28.76
N LYS A 726 32.80 18.70 28.64
CA LYS A 726 31.95 19.43 29.62
C LYS A 726 30.52 18.86 29.78
N GLY A 727 30.26 17.63 29.33
CA GLY A 727 29.03 16.88 29.55
C GLY A 727 27.80 17.37 28.76
N ARG A 728 27.95 18.25 27.75
CA ARG A 728 26.80 18.79 27.02
C ARG A 728 26.18 17.73 26.11
N ALA A 729 24.84 17.67 26.09
CA ALA A 729 24.12 16.74 25.22
C ALA A 729 24.34 17.05 23.73
N LEU A 730 24.44 16.01 22.90
CA LEU A 730 24.70 16.15 21.45
C LEU A 730 23.70 17.06 20.72
N SER A 731 22.44 17.12 21.16
CA SER A 731 21.42 18.03 20.62
C SER A 731 21.72 19.51 20.90
N MET A 732 22.39 19.81 22.02
CA MET A 732 22.89 21.14 22.34
C MET A 732 24.13 21.48 21.51
N ILE A 733 25.10 20.54 21.39
CA ILE A 733 26.33 20.69 20.58
C ILE A 733 25.99 20.95 19.10
N ARG A 734 25.04 20.21 18.52
CA ARG A 734 24.50 20.50 17.17
C ARG A 734 23.94 21.91 17.06
N GLY A 735 23.33 22.41 18.14
CA GLY A 735 22.82 23.78 18.25
C GLY A 735 23.90 24.86 18.33
N TYR A 736 25.09 24.55 18.85
CA TYR A 736 26.28 25.42 18.78
C TYR A 736 26.84 25.46 17.37
N ARG A 737 27.07 24.29 16.73
CA ARG A 737 27.51 24.21 15.32
C ARG A 737 26.62 25.03 14.39
N SER A 738 25.30 24.92 14.53
CA SER A 738 24.34 25.70 13.73
C SER A 738 24.28 27.20 14.08
N ALA A 739 24.79 27.62 15.24
CA ALA A 739 24.94 29.04 15.57
C ALA A 739 26.21 29.61 14.92
N ILE A 740 27.36 28.94 15.10
CA ILE A 740 28.65 29.29 14.49
C ILE A 740 28.52 29.37 12.96
N ALA A 741 27.88 28.39 12.34
CA ALA A 741 27.63 28.37 10.90
C ALA A 741 26.81 29.55 10.36
N ALA A 742 26.16 30.35 11.22
CA ALA A 742 25.41 31.54 10.81
C ALA A 742 26.26 32.83 10.81
N VAL A 743 27.49 32.81 11.32
CA VAL A 743 28.41 33.96 11.38
C VAL A 743 29.79 33.69 10.77
N HIS A 744 30.16 32.41 10.60
CA HIS A 744 31.43 32.02 9.99
C HIS A 744 31.51 32.41 8.49
N SER A 745 32.70 32.79 8.02
CA SER A 745 32.94 33.17 6.62
C SER A 745 32.70 31.98 5.67
N GLY A 746 33.38 30.87 5.93
CA GLY A 746 33.37 29.63 5.14
C GLY A 746 34.70 28.91 5.30
N PHE A 747 34.92 27.82 4.57
CA PHE A 747 36.23 27.19 4.45
C PHE A 747 36.74 27.33 3.00
N ALA A 748 38.06 27.26 2.81
CA ALA A 748 38.70 27.47 1.50
C ALA A 748 38.30 26.42 0.43
N ASP A 749 37.81 25.25 0.85
CA ASP A 749 37.25 24.21 -0.01
C ASP A 749 35.79 24.47 -0.46
N GLY A 750 35.24 25.65 -0.13
CA GLY A 750 33.86 26.03 -0.41
C GLY A 750 32.84 25.39 0.55
N THR A 751 33.27 24.59 1.52
CA THR A 751 32.36 24.01 2.52
C THR A 751 32.08 25.00 3.66
N SER A 752 31.09 24.67 4.48
CA SER A 752 30.66 25.48 5.63
C SER A 752 30.70 24.64 6.91
N VAL A 753 30.68 25.31 8.06
CA VAL A 753 30.56 24.68 9.39
C VAL A 753 29.34 23.73 9.51
N SER A 754 28.31 23.90 8.67
CA SER A 754 27.17 22.97 8.62
C SER A 754 27.34 21.79 7.64
N SER A 755 28.12 21.97 6.57
CA SER A 755 28.29 20.98 5.48
C SER A 755 29.62 20.21 5.50
N ALA A 756 30.61 20.63 6.30
CA ALA A 756 31.90 19.95 6.42
C ALA A 756 31.77 18.47 6.85
N PRO A 757 32.24 17.50 6.04
CA PRO A 757 32.13 16.06 6.34
C PRO A 757 32.82 15.64 7.65
N GLN A 758 33.94 16.28 7.99
CA GLN A 758 34.76 15.98 9.17
C GLN A 758 33.98 16.31 10.46
N LEU A 759 33.30 17.47 10.52
CA LEU A 759 32.43 17.82 11.64
C LEU A 759 31.19 16.92 11.72
N ALA A 760 30.70 16.40 10.59
CA ALA A 760 29.64 15.39 10.59
C ALA A 760 30.11 14.04 11.15
N ALA A 761 31.33 13.60 10.81
CA ALA A 761 31.95 12.41 11.36
C ALA A 761 32.24 12.55 12.87
N LEU A 762 32.70 13.71 13.33
CA LEU A 762 32.87 14.03 14.75
C LEU A 762 31.55 13.94 15.53
N LEU A 763 30.47 14.56 15.02
CA LEU A 763 29.14 14.45 15.63
C LEU A 763 28.57 13.02 15.60
N LYS A 764 29.04 12.17 14.67
CA LYS A 764 28.73 10.73 14.63
C LYS A 764 29.53 9.99 15.72
N SER A 765 30.82 10.27 15.92
CA SER A 765 31.61 9.64 16.99
C SER A 765 31.08 9.99 18.38
N PHE A 766 30.63 11.22 18.61
CA PHE A 766 29.95 11.62 19.86
C PHE A 766 28.68 10.79 20.13
N SER A 767 27.91 10.48 19.08
CA SER A 767 26.68 9.67 19.19
C SER A 767 26.95 8.17 19.43
N LEU A 768 28.17 7.70 19.14
CA LEU A 768 28.65 6.37 19.47
C LEU A 768 29.21 6.32 20.90
N LYS A 769 30.02 7.31 21.30
CA LYS A 769 30.62 7.41 22.65
C LYS A 769 29.59 7.69 23.76
N ARG A 770 28.57 8.51 23.48
CA ARG A 770 27.44 8.77 24.41
C ARG A 770 26.11 8.69 23.66
N PRO A 771 25.58 7.48 23.44
CA PRO A 771 24.33 7.30 22.72
C PRO A 771 23.16 7.99 23.44
N PHE A 772 22.28 8.60 22.65
CA PHE A 772 21.10 9.29 23.18
C PHE A 772 20.02 8.27 23.57
N PHE A 773 19.91 7.99 24.86
CA PHE A 773 18.83 7.18 25.42
C PHE A 773 17.57 8.01 25.65
N ARG A 774 16.44 7.55 25.10
CA ARG A 774 15.13 8.15 25.31
C ARG A 774 14.30 7.27 26.24
N PRO A 775 14.18 7.59 27.55
CA PRO A 775 13.36 6.80 28.46
C PRO A 775 11.88 6.87 28.06
N LEU A 776 11.32 5.74 27.63
CA LEU A 776 9.93 5.59 27.18
C LEU A 776 8.93 5.61 28.33
N THR A 777 9.32 5.16 29.52
CA THR A 777 8.52 5.32 30.75
C THR A 777 8.11 6.78 30.91
N PRO A 778 6.89 7.09 31.39
CA PRO A 778 6.54 8.44 31.82
C PRO A 778 7.40 8.89 33.01
N ALA A 779 7.27 10.15 33.40
CA ALA A 779 7.84 10.66 34.67
C ALA A 779 6.76 10.82 35.76
N LEU A 780 5.48 10.62 35.39
CA LEU A 780 4.31 10.80 36.24
C LEU A 780 3.23 9.75 35.91
N SER A 781 2.46 9.33 36.91
CA SER A 781 1.23 8.54 36.73
C SER A 781 0.03 9.48 36.58
N LEU A 782 -0.55 9.57 35.38
CA LEU A 782 -1.67 10.49 35.12
C LEU A 782 -2.93 10.16 35.94
N PRO A 783 -3.35 8.88 36.11
CA PRO A 783 -4.47 8.54 37.00
C PRO A 783 -4.26 9.04 38.43
N LYS A 784 -3.06 8.87 39.00
CA LYS A 784 -2.74 9.35 40.36
C LYS A 784 -2.79 10.88 40.48
N VAL A 785 -2.39 11.61 39.44
CA VAL A 785 -2.52 13.08 39.41
C VAL A 785 -3.99 13.51 39.27
N LEU A 786 -4.80 12.79 38.51
CA LEU A 786 -6.24 13.03 38.42
C LEU A 786 -6.98 12.71 39.74
N GLU A 787 -6.60 11.64 40.43
CA GLU A 787 -7.08 11.26 41.76
C GLU A 787 -6.81 12.38 42.78
N ALA A 788 -5.57 12.90 42.83
CA ALA A 788 -5.19 13.99 43.73
C ALA A 788 -5.92 15.31 43.41
N LEU A 789 -6.08 15.65 42.12
CA LEU A 789 -6.83 16.84 41.71
C LEU A 789 -8.34 16.73 41.96
N ALA A 790 -8.88 15.55 42.28
CA ALA A 790 -10.29 15.35 42.65
C ALA A 790 -10.56 15.49 44.16
N ARG A 791 -9.54 15.73 44.97
CA ARG A 791 -9.62 15.83 46.44
C ARG A 791 -9.24 17.24 46.94
N PRO A 792 -9.50 17.59 48.22
CA PRO A 792 -8.94 18.77 48.85
C PRO A 792 -7.40 18.80 48.70
N PRO A 793 -6.76 19.96 48.48
CA PRO A 793 -7.31 21.32 48.46
C PRO A 793 -7.86 21.79 47.09
N PHE A 794 -7.95 20.91 46.09
CA PHE A 794 -8.39 21.26 44.73
C PHE A 794 -9.90 21.15 44.49
N GLU A 795 -10.59 20.40 45.35
CA GLU A 795 -12.06 20.32 45.41
C GLU A 795 -12.55 20.51 46.86
N PRO A 796 -13.75 21.07 47.06
CA PRO A 796 -14.64 21.58 46.02
C PRO A 796 -14.16 22.92 45.43
N LEU A 797 -14.26 23.09 44.10
CA LEU A 797 -13.77 24.28 43.39
C LEU A 797 -14.35 25.62 43.89
N CYS A 798 -15.49 25.61 44.58
CA CYS A 798 -16.06 26.80 45.21
C CYS A 798 -15.19 27.32 46.37
N SER A 799 -14.75 26.46 47.30
CA SER A 799 -13.93 26.85 48.46
C SER A 799 -12.42 26.79 48.21
N ALA A 800 -11.96 26.07 47.17
CA ALA A 800 -10.54 26.01 46.80
C ALA A 800 -9.95 27.42 46.55
N THR A 801 -8.73 27.69 47.06
CA THR A 801 -8.08 29.00 46.87
C THR A 801 -7.84 29.32 45.39
N LEU A 802 -7.62 30.59 45.05
CA LEU A 802 -7.28 31.00 43.67
C LEU A 802 -6.08 30.20 43.14
N LEU A 803 -5.02 30.01 43.93
CA LEU A 803 -3.84 29.23 43.53
C LEU A 803 -4.20 27.77 43.16
N HIS A 804 -4.95 27.07 44.00
CA HIS A 804 -5.35 25.68 43.72
C HIS A 804 -6.29 25.59 42.52
N THR A 805 -7.22 26.55 42.38
CA THR A 805 -8.10 26.68 41.20
C THR A 805 -7.28 26.88 39.92
N THR A 806 -6.26 27.74 39.94
CA THR A 806 -5.36 27.98 38.81
C THR A 806 -4.55 26.74 38.45
N ILE A 807 -3.91 26.09 39.44
CA ILE A 807 -3.10 24.87 39.22
C ILE A 807 -3.95 23.78 38.56
N LYS A 808 -5.14 23.50 39.09
CA LYS A 808 -6.06 22.50 38.53
C LYS A 808 -6.51 22.87 37.12
N THR A 809 -6.90 24.11 36.87
CA THR A 809 -7.36 24.58 35.55
C THR A 809 -6.25 24.47 34.51
N VAL A 810 -5.05 24.95 34.81
CA VAL A 810 -3.88 24.89 33.93
C VAL A 810 -3.52 23.44 33.59
N PHE A 811 -3.53 22.53 34.58
CA PHE A 811 -3.22 21.12 34.35
C PHE A 811 -4.28 20.42 33.48
N LEU A 812 -5.57 20.54 33.84
CA LEU A 812 -6.67 19.93 33.08
C LEU A 812 -6.72 20.43 31.63
N MET A 813 -6.51 21.72 31.39
CA MET A 813 -6.41 22.28 30.04
C MET A 813 -5.20 21.71 29.27
N ALA A 814 -4.04 21.54 29.92
CA ALA A 814 -2.83 21.00 29.28
C ALA A 814 -2.98 19.53 28.85
N ILE A 815 -3.61 18.69 29.69
CA ILE A 815 -3.84 17.29 29.34
C ILE A 815 -4.94 17.13 28.28
N ALA A 816 -6.05 17.86 28.38
CA ALA A 816 -7.18 17.75 27.46
C ALA A 816 -6.82 18.18 26.03
N SER A 817 -6.10 19.30 25.89
CA SER A 817 -5.73 19.86 24.59
C SER A 817 -4.38 19.38 24.05
N GLY A 818 -3.62 18.60 24.83
CA GLY A 818 -2.23 18.27 24.55
C GLY A 818 -1.30 19.48 24.38
N GLN A 819 -1.69 20.68 24.81
CA GLN A 819 -0.93 21.91 24.51
C GLN A 819 0.38 22.03 25.29
N ARG A 820 1.32 22.74 24.69
CA ARG A 820 2.60 23.13 25.31
C ARG A 820 2.41 24.38 26.16
N ARG A 821 3.24 24.55 27.21
CA ARG A 821 3.25 25.71 28.12
C ARG A 821 3.14 27.08 27.43
N SER A 822 3.78 27.24 26.26
CA SER A 822 3.79 28.52 25.54
C SER A 822 2.50 28.77 24.73
N SER A 823 1.73 27.75 24.38
CA SER A 823 0.38 27.92 23.81
C SER A 823 -0.59 28.35 24.90
N LEU A 824 -0.55 27.71 26.07
CA LEU A 824 -1.37 28.10 27.23
C LEU A 824 -1.09 29.54 27.70
N HIS A 825 0.19 29.94 27.68
CA HIS A 825 0.61 31.33 27.94
C HIS A 825 0.03 32.36 26.96
N ALA A 826 -0.25 31.96 25.72
CA ALA A 826 -0.69 32.87 24.68
C ALA A 826 -2.21 33.08 24.65
N LEU A 827 -2.96 32.37 25.50
CA LEU A 827 -4.41 32.51 25.63
C LEU A 827 -4.79 33.86 26.25
N SER A 828 -5.91 34.40 25.78
CA SER A 828 -6.37 35.76 26.05
C SER A 828 -7.82 35.76 26.53
N VAL A 829 -8.19 36.75 27.36
CA VAL A 829 -9.57 37.06 27.76
C VAL A 829 -10.15 38.26 27.01
N ALA A 830 -9.36 38.91 26.15
CA ALA A 830 -9.84 40.01 25.32
C ALA A 830 -11.02 39.59 24.40
N PRO A 831 -11.88 40.54 23.98
CA PRO A 831 -13.07 40.23 23.19
C PRO A 831 -12.79 39.31 21.98
N GLY A 832 -13.64 38.29 21.80
CA GLY A 832 -13.53 37.31 20.72
C GLY A 832 -12.51 36.19 20.92
N HIS A 833 -11.64 36.24 21.95
CA HIS A 833 -10.65 35.18 22.23
C HIS A 833 -11.18 33.96 22.99
N ILE A 834 -12.32 34.10 23.68
CA ILE A 834 -13.04 33.00 24.32
C ILE A 834 -14.41 32.92 23.67
N ARG A 835 -14.70 31.81 22.98
CA ARG A 835 -15.98 31.54 22.33
C ARG A 835 -16.62 30.32 22.95
N TRP A 836 -17.81 30.48 23.50
CA TRP A 836 -18.59 29.37 24.06
C TRP A 836 -19.43 28.78 22.92
N GLU A 837 -19.21 27.50 22.61
CA GLU A 837 -19.81 26.81 21.47
C GLU A 837 -20.54 25.57 21.98
N GLY A 838 -21.88 25.61 21.94
CA GLY A 838 -22.73 24.62 22.59
C GLY A 838 -22.43 24.53 24.09
N ARG A 839 -22.02 23.35 24.56
CA ARG A 839 -21.57 23.13 25.95
C ARG A 839 -20.04 23.22 26.14
N GLY A 840 -19.28 23.37 25.05
CA GLY A 840 -17.83 23.48 25.02
C GLY A 840 -17.30 24.92 24.98
N VAL A 841 -15.99 25.05 24.81
CA VAL A 841 -15.31 26.35 24.67
C VAL A 841 -14.13 26.27 23.71
N ARG A 842 -14.03 27.27 22.83
CA ARG A 842 -12.91 27.49 21.91
C ARG A 842 -12.10 28.69 22.42
N LEU A 843 -10.80 28.50 22.57
CA LEU A 843 -9.86 29.50 23.09
C LEU A 843 -8.85 29.84 22.00
N ILE A 844 -8.77 31.11 21.65
CA ILE A 844 -7.96 31.63 20.55
C ILE A 844 -6.76 32.39 21.17
N PRO A 845 -5.50 32.02 20.86
CA PRO A 845 -4.32 32.78 21.30
C PRO A 845 -4.28 34.21 20.74
N LYS A 846 -3.46 35.09 21.33
CA LYS A 846 -3.15 36.41 20.75
C LYS A 846 -2.57 36.26 19.34
N ALA A 847 -2.98 37.10 18.39
CA ALA A 847 -2.64 36.99 16.97
C ALA A 847 -1.11 37.00 16.67
N SER A 848 -0.30 37.61 17.55
CA SER A 848 1.17 37.60 17.47
C SER A 848 1.81 36.24 17.83
N PHE A 849 1.03 35.25 18.27
CA PHE A 849 1.54 33.94 18.64
C PHE A 849 1.46 32.90 17.51
N ILE A 850 2.62 32.42 17.08
CA ILE A 850 2.74 31.32 16.10
C ILE A 850 3.25 30.05 16.81
N ALA A 851 2.60 28.90 16.60
CA ALA A 851 3.09 27.65 17.19
C ALA A 851 4.48 27.27 16.64
N LYS A 852 5.37 26.68 17.47
CA LYS A 852 6.77 26.39 17.09
C LYS A 852 6.88 25.40 15.92
N ASN A 853 5.84 24.58 15.75
CA ASN A 853 5.71 23.55 14.73
C ASN A 853 4.42 23.70 13.90
N GLN A 854 3.86 24.91 13.79
CA GLN A 854 2.76 25.20 12.86
C GLN A 854 3.25 25.00 11.41
N SER A 855 2.44 24.41 10.53
CA SER A 855 2.68 24.49 9.09
C SER A 855 2.18 25.84 8.58
N ASP A 856 2.76 26.34 7.49
CA ASP A 856 2.38 27.63 6.91
C ASP A 856 0.99 27.57 6.24
N THR A 857 0.44 26.35 6.09
CA THR A 857 -0.93 26.02 5.66
C THR A 857 -1.93 25.82 6.82
N SER A 858 -1.49 25.86 8.08
CA SER A 858 -2.37 25.70 9.24
C SER A 858 -2.98 27.04 9.65
N GLY A 859 -4.31 27.09 9.77
CA GLY A 859 -5.06 28.22 10.30
C GLY A 859 -4.73 28.59 11.75
N SER A 860 -5.59 29.40 12.37
CA SER A 860 -5.35 29.93 13.72
C SER A 860 -5.19 28.81 14.78
N VAL A 861 -4.36 29.03 15.80
CA VAL A 861 -3.93 27.99 16.76
C VAL A 861 -5.01 27.78 17.84
N GLU A 862 -6.14 27.21 17.45
CA GLU A 862 -7.34 27.13 18.30
C GLU A 862 -7.25 25.98 19.31
N VAL A 863 -7.60 26.26 20.57
CA VAL A 863 -7.67 25.27 21.64
C VAL A 863 -9.14 25.03 21.96
N VAL A 864 -9.67 23.90 21.50
CA VAL A 864 -11.04 23.48 21.76
C VAL A 864 -11.09 22.57 22.99
N LEU A 865 -12.05 22.81 23.89
CA LEU A 865 -12.27 22.03 25.11
C LEU A 865 -13.75 21.63 25.21
N HIS A 866 -14.01 20.35 25.49
CA HIS A 866 -15.35 19.79 25.62
C HIS A 866 -15.65 19.42 27.08
N PRO A 867 -16.90 19.50 27.53
CA PRO A 867 -17.28 19.16 28.90
C PRO A 867 -17.36 17.64 29.05
N LEU A 868 -16.83 17.12 30.16
CA LEU A 868 -16.85 15.67 30.42
C LEU A 868 -18.26 15.09 30.62
N SER A 869 -19.27 15.93 30.91
CA SER A 869 -20.67 15.51 31.04
C SER A 869 -21.27 14.93 29.78
N ASP A 870 -20.74 15.29 28.61
CA ASP A 870 -21.23 14.84 27.31
C ASP A 870 -20.46 13.57 26.85
N LEU A 871 -19.55 13.06 27.69
CA LEU A 871 -18.51 12.08 27.35
C LEU A 871 -18.40 10.92 28.37
N SER A 872 -18.83 11.12 29.61
CA SER A 872 -18.89 10.10 30.65
C SER A 872 -20.13 10.30 31.54
N SER A 873 -20.83 9.20 31.81
CA SER A 873 -21.95 9.15 32.76
C SER A 873 -21.50 9.08 34.22
N VAL A 874 -20.22 8.78 34.48
CA VAL A 874 -19.67 8.64 35.83
C VAL A 874 -19.66 10.00 36.55
N SER A 875 -20.23 10.05 37.75
CA SER A 875 -20.33 11.28 38.55
C SER A 875 -18.96 11.83 38.96
N GLY A 876 -18.01 10.95 39.29
CA GLY A 876 -16.62 11.29 39.64
C GLY A 876 -15.87 11.99 38.51
N ASP A 877 -16.03 11.56 37.26
CA ASP A 877 -15.34 12.11 36.09
C ASP A 877 -15.63 13.61 35.90
N LYS A 878 -16.80 14.09 36.34
CA LYS A 878 -17.16 15.51 36.32
C LYS A 878 -16.15 16.36 37.09
N LEU A 879 -15.46 15.80 38.09
CA LEU A 879 -14.40 16.47 38.84
C LEU A 879 -13.16 16.81 37.99
N TRP A 880 -12.93 16.10 36.88
CA TRP A 880 -11.82 16.32 35.95
C TRP A 880 -12.20 17.21 34.75
N CYS A 881 -13.42 17.75 34.71
CA CYS A 881 -13.90 18.54 33.57
C CYS A 881 -13.12 19.87 33.38
N PRO A 882 -12.38 20.06 32.27
CA PRO A 882 -11.56 21.27 32.04
C PRO A 882 -12.44 22.50 31.81
N VAL A 883 -13.59 22.35 31.16
CA VAL A 883 -14.57 23.42 30.93
C VAL A 883 -15.14 23.93 32.26
N ARG A 884 -15.44 23.02 33.21
CA ARG A 884 -15.93 23.36 34.55
C ARG A 884 -14.87 24.09 35.37
N ALA A 885 -13.62 23.62 35.32
CA ALA A 885 -12.49 24.27 35.99
C ALA A 885 -12.25 25.69 35.43
N LEU A 886 -12.27 25.85 34.11
CA LEU A 886 -12.13 27.16 33.45
C LEU A 886 -13.24 28.14 33.84
N LYS A 887 -14.51 27.70 33.91
CA LYS A 887 -15.63 28.55 34.38
C LYS A 887 -15.39 29.06 35.82
N TRP A 888 -14.97 28.19 36.73
CA TRP A 888 -14.65 28.57 38.11
C TRP A 888 -13.43 29.50 38.22
N TYR A 889 -12.40 29.25 37.42
CA TYR A 889 -11.24 30.13 37.34
C TYR A 889 -11.63 31.54 36.85
N LEU A 890 -12.35 31.64 35.72
CA LEU A 890 -12.83 32.92 35.18
C LEU A 890 -13.73 33.68 36.17
N HIS A 891 -14.59 32.98 36.90
CA HIS A 891 -15.39 33.59 37.97
C HIS A 891 -14.50 34.20 39.06
N LYS A 892 -13.48 33.47 39.53
CA LYS A 892 -12.56 33.93 40.57
C LYS A 892 -11.58 35.01 40.10
N THR A 893 -11.30 35.11 38.80
CA THR A 893 -10.42 36.18 38.24
C THR A 893 -11.17 37.37 37.66
N LYS A 894 -12.51 37.35 37.58
CA LYS A 894 -13.33 38.47 37.10
C LYS A 894 -13.00 39.81 37.80
N PRO A 895 -12.73 39.89 39.12
CA PRO A 895 -12.36 41.16 39.77
C PRO A 895 -10.99 41.72 39.34
N PHE A 896 -10.11 40.89 38.75
CA PHE A 896 -8.72 41.23 38.46
C PHE A 896 -8.43 41.40 36.96
N SER A 897 -9.47 41.40 36.11
CA SER A 897 -9.36 41.27 34.65
C SER A 897 -8.90 42.54 33.89
N LYS A 898 -8.08 43.40 34.50
CA LYS A 898 -7.48 44.57 33.83
C LYS A 898 -6.38 44.21 32.81
N LEU A 899 -6.04 42.92 32.70
CA LEU A 899 -5.02 42.39 31.79
C LEU A 899 -5.64 41.38 30.83
N ASP A 900 -5.33 41.51 29.54
CA ASP A 900 -5.80 40.61 28.48
C ASP A 900 -5.40 39.14 28.64
N GLN A 901 -4.38 38.80 29.44
CA GLN A 901 -3.87 37.42 29.48
C GLN A 901 -4.78 36.53 30.33
N LEU A 902 -5.10 35.33 29.84
CA LEU A 902 -5.99 34.41 30.55
C LEU A 902 -5.46 34.00 31.93
N PHE A 903 -4.16 33.68 32.04
CA PHE A 903 -3.57 33.22 33.30
C PHE A 903 -2.88 34.35 34.06
N LEU A 904 -3.32 34.59 35.29
CA LEU A 904 -2.79 35.61 36.20
C LEU A 904 -2.08 34.96 37.40
N VAL A 905 -1.07 35.64 37.94
CA VAL A 905 -0.37 35.22 39.15
C VAL A 905 -1.32 35.29 40.36
N SER A 906 -1.33 34.25 41.20
CA SER A 906 -2.28 34.13 42.33
C SER A 906 -1.94 34.99 43.54
N ARG A 907 -0.91 35.83 43.47
CA ARG A 907 -0.51 36.79 44.50
C ARG A 907 -0.74 38.19 43.95
N GLU A 908 -1.13 39.12 44.81
CA GLU A 908 -1.20 40.54 44.46
C GLU A 908 0.17 41.04 43.95
N PRO A 909 0.21 41.93 42.94
CA PRO A 909 -0.90 42.64 42.29
C PRO A 909 -1.54 41.89 41.10
N HIS A 910 -1.56 40.55 41.10
CA HIS A 910 -2.24 39.71 40.09
C HIS A 910 -1.78 39.93 38.63
N SER A 911 -0.47 40.08 38.45
CA SER A 911 0.15 40.31 37.15
C SER A 911 0.06 39.11 36.17
N ALA A 912 0.33 39.38 34.91
CA ALA A 912 0.42 38.41 33.81
C ALA A 912 1.34 37.22 34.14
N ALA A 913 0.85 35.97 34.01
CA ALA A 913 1.62 34.78 34.32
C ALA A 913 2.66 34.44 33.24
N SER A 914 3.94 34.47 33.61
CA SER A 914 5.04 34.07 32.73
C SER A 914 5.03 32.58 32.34
N ARG A 915 5.71 32.24 31.24
CA ARG A 915 5.83 30.85 30.73
C ARG A 915 6.38 29.87 31.77
N ASP A 916 7.27 30.35 32.63
CA ASP A 916 7.89 29.54 33.69
C ASP A 916 7.02 29.47 34.95
N THR A 917 6.15 30.47 35.21
CA THR A 917 5.07 30.34 36.20
C THR A 917 4.07 29.24 35.81
N ILE A 918 3.61 29.21 34.56
CA ILE A 918 2.76 28.13 34.04
C ILE A 918 3.47 26.77 34.13
N SER A 919 4.78 26.74 33.89
CA SER A 919 5.58 25.52 34.05
C SER A 919 5.65 25.03 35.49
N ARG A 920 5.80 25.94 36.45
CA ARG A 920 5.77 25.63 37.88
C ARG A 920 4.42 25.09 38.31
N TRP A 921 3.30 25.69 37.88
CA TRP A 921 1.97 25.16 38.19
C TRP A 921 1.73 23.75 37.63
N LEU A 922 2.16 23.46 36.40
CA LEU A 922 2.08 22.11 35.84
C LEU A 922 2.89 21.09 36.67
N VAL A 923 4.07 21.46 37.15
CA VAL A 923 4.90 20.59 38.02
C VAL A 923 4.32 20.48 39.43
N LEU A 924 3.70 21.53 39.97
CA LEU A 924 3.03 21.51 41.27
C LEU A 924 1.80 20.59 41.26
N ALA A 925 0.99 20.59 40.19
CA ALA A 925 -0.11 19.65 40.02
C ALA A 925 0.38 18.19 40.08
N ILE A 926 1.50 17.89 39.42
CA ILE A 926 2.11 16.54 39.45
C ILE A 926 2.61 16.19 40.86
N LYS A 927 3.33 17.12 41.52
CA LYS A 927 3.87 16.91 42.88
C LYS A 927 2.79 16.76 43.96
N ALA A 928 1.63 17.38 43.77
CA ALA A 928 0.52 17.29 44.72
C ALA A 928 -0.09 15.88 44.82
N ALA A 929 0.24 14.98 43.89
CA ALA A 929 -0.17 13.57 43.92
C ALA A 929 0.79 12.65 44.71
N GLY A 930 1.79 13.23 45.40
CA GLY A 930 2.72 12.50 46.25
C GLY A 930 3.80 11.72 45.49
N PRO A 931 4.70 11.03 46.22
CA PRO A 931 5.81 10.28 45.63
C PRO A 931 5.35 9.08 44.79
N GLU A 932 4.21 8.47 45.11
CA GLU A 932 3.61 7.34 44.35
C GLU A 932 3.26 7.72 42.90
N ALA A 933 2.94 8.99 42.66
CA ALA A 933 2.65 9.48 41.33
C ALA A 933 3.91 9.76 40.49
N LEU A 934 5.11 9.65 41.06
CA LEU A 934 6.38 9.96 40.41
C LEU A 934 7.18 8.69 40.11
N THR A 935 7.84 8.65 38.95
CA THR A 935 8.76 7.55 38.64
C THR A 935 10.08 7.75 39.40
N PRO A 936 10.55 6.75 40.18
CA PRO A 936 11.80 6.86 40.94
C PRO A 936 13.00 7.28 40.07
N GLY A 937 13.85 8.15 40.61
CA GLY A 937 15.02 8.69 39.90
C GLY A 937 14.71 9.71 38.80
N ARG A 938 13.45 10.20 38.66
CA ARG A 938 13.07 11.14 37.59
C ARG A 938 12.41 12.40 38.12
N THR A 939 12.88 13.54 37.62
CA THR A 939 12.28 14.85 37.94
C THR A 939 11.14 15.17 36.97
N PRO A 940 9.90 15.43 37.45
CA PRO A 940 8.78 15.76 36.59
C PRO A 940 8.95 17.16 35.97
N ARG A 941 8.74 17.29 34.66
CA ARG A 941 8.84 18.55 33.92
C ARG A 941 7.53 18.86 33.22
N ALA A 942 7.26 20.15 33.00
CA ALA A 942 6.00 20.62 32.40
C ALA A 942 5.69 20.07 30.99
N HIS A 943 6.66 19.49 30.26
CA HIS A 943 6.41 18.82 28.98
C HIS A 943 6.05 17.33 29.12
N ASP A 944 6.28 16.72 30.28
CA ASP A 944 5.92 15.32 30.52
C ASP A 944 4.38 15.18 30.55
N THR A 945 3.65 16.20 31.03
CA THR A 945 2.16 16.32 30.91
C THR A 945 1.66 16.09 29.48
N ARG A 946 2.25 16.80 28.50
CA ARG A 946 1.90 16.67 27.07
C ARG A 946 2.35 15.34 26.46
N SER A 947 3.50 14.83 26.91
CA SER A 947 4.02 13.54 26.45
C SER A 947 3.10 12.40 26.88
N VAL A 948 2.63 12.42 28.13
CA VAL A 948 1.72 11.41 28.67
C VAL A 948 0.34 11.52 28.02
N SER A 949 -0.29 12.71 27.95
CA SER A 949 -1.65 12.82 27.40
C SER A 949 -1.76 12.41 25.93
N THR A 950 -0.79 12.82 25.09
CA THR A 950 -0.77 12.44 23.66
C THR A 950 -0.46 10.96 23.43
N SER A 951 0.35 10.34 24.29
CA SER A 951 0.60 8.89 24.23
C SER A 951 -0.64 8.10 24.67
N TRP A 952 -1.34 8.54 25.72
CA TRP A 952 -2.54 7.89 26.20
C TRP A 952 -3.67 7.92 25.15
N ALA A 953 -3.77 9.00 24.38
CA ALA A 953 -4.68 9.07 23.23
C ALA A 953 -4.31 8.05 22.13
N LEU A 954 -3.02 7.87 21.82
CA LEU A 954 -2.59 6.87 20.84
C LEU A 954 -3.03 5.45 21.24
N PHE A 955 -2.72 5.03 22.46
CA PHE A 955 -3.04 3.67 22.93
C PHE A 955 -4.53 3.42 23.13
N ASN A 956 -5.35 4.48 23.21
CA ASN A 956 -6.81 4.39 23.20
C ASN A 956 -7.44 4.64 21.81
N GLY A 957 -6.66 4.53 20.72
CA GLY A 957 -7.20 4.51 19.35
C GLY A 957 -7.53 5.88 18.76
N VAL A 958 -6.81 6.94 19.17
CA VAL A 958 -6.75 8.21 18.43
C VAL A 958 -5.61 8.14 17.41
N SER A 959 -5.84 8.55 16.16
CA SER A 959 -4.81 8.46 15.13
C SER A 959 -3.63 9.39 15.43
N VAL A 960 -2.41 9.02 15.01
CA VAL A 960 -1.24 9.91 15.15
C VAL A 960 -1.44 11.22 14.37
N ARG A 961 -2.20 11.19 13.27
CA ARG A 961 -2.55 12.40 12.50
C ARG A 961 -3.38 13.37 13.33
N ASP A 962 -4.43 12.89 14.00
CA ASP A 962 -5.29 13.69 14.89
C ASP A 962 -4.50 14.25 16.07
N ILE A 963 -3.66 13.42 16.69
CA ILE A 963 -2.76 13.82 17.78
C ILE A 963 -1.80 14.92 17.30
N CYS A 964 -1.18 14.78 16.13
CA CYS A 964 -0.30 15.80 15.56
C CYS A 964 -1.04 17.09 15.21
N LYS A 965 -2.28 17.01 14.71
CA LYS A 965 -3.14 18.17 14.44
C LYS A 965 -3.45 18.92 15.74
N ALA A 966 -4.08 18.26 16.71
CA ALA A 966 -4.45 18.86 18.00
C ALA A 966 -3.25 19.41 18.77
N ALA A 967 -2.10 18.72 18.71
CA ALA A 967 -0.88 19.17 19.38
C ALA A 967 -0.11 20.27 18.61
N PHE A 968 -0.42 20.55 17.33
CA PHE A 968 0.37 21.36 16.40
C PHE A 968 1.82 20.84 16.20
N TRP A 969 1.96 19.61 15.71
CA TRP A 969 3.23 19.02 15.29
C TRP A 969 3.32 18.88 13.76
N LYS A 970 4.48 19.25 13.18
CA LYS A 970 4.73 19.17 11.72
C LYS A 970 4.74 17.73 11.16
N SER A 971 5.02 16.73 11.99
CA SER A 971 5.19 15.34 11.53
C SER A 971 4.89 14.32 12.63
N PRO A 972 4.43 13.09 12.29
CA PRO A 972 4.40 11.94 13.19
C PRO A 972 5.75 11.64 13.84
N SER A 973 6.85 11.80 13.10
CA SER A 973 8.21 11.65 13.63
C SER A 973 8.54 12.65 14.76
N SER A 974 7.91 13.83 14.78
CA SER A 974 8.04 14.77 15.91
C SER A 974 7.39 14.21 17.17
N PHE A 975 6.25 13.53 17.06
CA PHE A 975 5.57 12.88 18.18
C PHE A 975 6.40 11.69 18.69
N THR A 976 6.82 10.78 17.81
CA THR A 976 7.48 9.53 18.23
C THR A 976 8.90 9.74 18.74
N ALA A 977 9.70 10.57 18.07
CA ALA A 977 11.09 10.81 18.47
C ALA A 977 11.21 11.62 19.78
N PHE A 978 10.18 12.40 20.17
CA PHE A 978 10.29 13.32 21.31
C PHE A 978 9.23 13.13 22.40
N TYR A 979 7.98 12.77 22.08
CA TYR A 979 6.85 12.81 23.04
C TYR A 979 6.21 11.45 23.37
N LEU A 980 6.24 10.44 22.48
CA LEU A 980 5.67 9.11 22.74
C LEU A 980 6.21 8.46 24.02
N LYS A 981 5.35 8.00 24.92
CA LYS A 981 5.66 7.32 26.18
C LYS A 981 4.91 6.00 26.27
N ASP A 982 5.53 5.01 26.89
CA ASP A 982 4.89 3.75 27.24
C ASP A 982 3.97 3.98 28.44
N VAL A 983 2.65 3.96 28.24
CA VAL A 983 1.64 4.33 29.24
C VAL A 983 0.63 3.19 29.42
N PRO A 984 0.29 2.79 30.66
CA PRO A 984 -0.65 1.69 30.91
C PRO A 984 -2.04 1.92 30.28
N ALA A 985 -2.65 0.84 29.80
CA ALA A 985 -3.93 0.84 29.08
C ALA A 985 -5.20 0.97 29.97
N GLY A 986 -5.04 1.29 31.25
CA GLY A 986 -6.16 1.53 32.17
C GLY A 986 -6.73 2.94 32.00
N GLU A 987 -8.06 3.06 32.00
CA GLU A 987 -8.88 4.28 31.88
C GLU A 987 -8.99 4.91 30.48
N ARG A 988 -10.21 4.80 29.90
CA ARG A 988 -10.48 5.07 28.47
C ARG A 988 -11.14 6.42 28.17
N ALA A 989 -11.87 7.01 29.12
CA ALA A 989 -12.78 8.12 28.83
C ALA A 989 -12.08 9.45 28.52
N PHE A 990 -11.12 9.87 29.35
CA PHE A 990 -10.53 11.21 29.28
C PHE A 990 -9.71 11.46 28.01
N ALA A 991 -8.84 10.51 27.65
CA ALA A 991 -7.86 10.66 26.58
C ALA A 991 -8.48 10.58 25.17
N VAL A 992 -9.45 9.68 24.98
CA VAL A 992 -10.13 9.48 23.70
C VAL A 992 -10.92 10.70 23.30
N ALA A 993 -11.73 11.24 24.22
CA ALA A 993 -12.66 12.30 23.90
C ALA A 993 -11.96 13.65 23.69
N SER A 994 -11.01 14.01 24.56
CA SER A 994 -10.40 15.34 24.57
C SER A 994 -9.58 15.62 23.30
N LEU A 995 -8.88 14.61 22.75
CA LEU A 995 -8.05 14.77 21.55
C LEU A 995 -8.76 14.42 20.24
N LYS A 996 -9.82 13.59 20.22
CA LYS A 996 -10.68 13.42 19.03
C LYS A 996 -11.50 14.67 18.74
N ALA A 997 -12.07 15.31 19.76
CA ALA A 997 -12.91 16.49 19.56
C ALA A 997 -12.10 17.73 19.10
N ALA A 998 -10.80 17.78 19.43
CA ALA A 998 -9.86 18.77 18.88
C ALA A 998 -9.49 18.51 17.39
N SER A 999 -9.80 17.33 16.83
CA SER A 999 -9.49 17.00 15.44
C SER A 999 -10.70 17.05 14.49
N SER A 1000 -11.94 16.92 14.99
CA SER A 1000 -13.19 16.87 14.20
C SER A 1000 -13.63 18.19 13.54
N SER A 1001 -12.82 19.26 13.59
CA SER A 1001 -13.16 20.59 13.07
C SER A 1001 -12.93 20.81 11.56
N ILE A 1002 -13.01 19.78 10.71
CA ILE A 1002 -12.85 19.87 9.23
C ILE A 1002 -13.96 19.08 8.49
N SER A 1003 -15.05 18.69 9.18
CA SER A 1003 -16.22 18.05 8.55
C SER A 1003 -17.50 18.89 8.73
N HIS A 1004 -17.36 20.20 8.56
CA HIS A 1004 -18.42 21.17 8.26
C HIS A 1004 -17.81 22.24 7.35
#